data_AF-A0A5N6M500-F1
#
_entry.id   AF-A0A5N6M500-F1
#
_cell.length_a   1.000
_cell.length_b   1.000
_cell.length_c   1.000
_cell.angle_alpha   90.00
_cell.angle_beta   90.00
_cell.angle_gamma   90.00
#
_symmetry.space_group_name_H-M   'P 1'
#
loop_
_entity.id
_entity.type
_entity.pdbx_description
1 polymer ?
#
loop_
_entity_poly.entity_id
_entity_poly.type
_entity_poly.pdbx_seq_one_letter_code
_entity_poly.pdbx_strand_id
1 'polypeptide(L)'
;MEGFTLLSASSSLFTSFQPLYSPVRFSAPFRNPKCFCQRTLISSKLHPIRTSSLHATATQEMVEVGEIESQFVEIGYISSAHGLQGEVRVKPNTDFPEMRFSEPGRRWLKQQLLGREIIQEVELLEGRGHHGQKSWIVKFNNIDKVEQAQQLVGSTILVLDEDRPELEEGDFYTRDLVGMRVTLKETGEPVGTVVSVFDAGGSDLLQVKLDLSLEMIDKNGSLKSEAPLVWIPFVEAIVPHVDLNSREMLISPPKGLLELNVRSDERSKKERRQLEWKERKKFQKQLIAAKKKLCEMEQKHVFDGLRHGDKAQRSLLADQIVDVNSQLLQVALQTIETPSDRWQLSEFLSAYTTKKRRDVYKISKGCLVSEDVEPTSSKITERRSSLISSGKVANILVVDGTNMQKVSNAKGTDSLIQRLVEMENCQTTPLILICPGNTIETYQNLLTTNDYFGFDPAKVWILEEENLPVVSSSLGVHKKHKILMKSPWEILQSPVGSGGVISLISSHYILESLAAMGVKYIEISSVDQRHVGGENLIGLVDSSEADAGIKTFNGIDGGVDDFYLVFTINFVTQLTKQVDKLTFSAVLRSNQHVEMIDKEWVDITPSSHNSYEFRSSIYTCLEGCPFDKVCVMEVVD
;
A
#
# COMPACT_ATOMS: atom_id res chain seq x y z
N MET A 1 43.89 51.69 27.26
CA MET A 1 43.57 51.71 28.70
C MET A 1 42.06 51.72 28.82
N GLU A 2 41.56 50.76 29.58
CA GLU A 2 40.27 50.72 30.28
C GLU A 2 38.98 50.77 29.43
N GLY A 3 38.30 49.62 29.40
CA GLY A 3 36.87 49.55 29.20
C GLY A 3 36.12 49.94 30.47
N PHE A 4 34.85 50.30 30.31
CA PHE A 4 33.93 50.42 31.43
C PHE A 4 32.70 49.55 31.23
N THR A 5 32.43 48.79 32.27
CA THR A 5 31.41 47.78 32.42
C THR A 5 30.28 48.34 33.31
N LEU A 6 29.04 48.08 32.92
CA LEU A 6 27.86 47.75 33.74
C LEU A 6 27.22 48.77 34.73
N LEU A 7 25.87 48.78 34.62
CA LEU A 7 24.83 48.72 35.66
C LEU A 7 23.99 49.96 36.06
N SER A 8 22.68 49.66 36.19
CA SER A 8 21.59 50.33 36.91
C SER A 8 20.96 51.56 36.24
N ALA A 9 19.70 51.52 35.75
CA ALA A 9 18.38 51.36 36.40
C ALA A 9 17.77 52.68 36.90
N SER A 10 16.63 53.08 36.31
CA SER A 10 15.61 53.90 36.98
C SER A 10 14.26 53.90 36.23
N SER A 11 13.22 53.48 36.96
CA SER A 11 11.82 53.98 37.02
C SER A 11 11.04 54.24 35.71
N SER A 12 9.82 53.74 35.51
CA SER A 12 8.65 54.06 36.35
C SER A 12 7.35 53.40 35.86
N LEU A 13 6.52 53.02 36.84
CA LEU A 13 5.06 53.10 36.94
C LEU A 13 4.14 52.17 36.11
N PHE A 14 3.48 51.32 36.91
CA PHE A 14 2.27 50.53 36.69
C PHE A 14 1.04 51.38 36.31
N THR A 15 0.21 50.84 35.40
CA THR A 15 -1.25 50.81 35.57
C THR A 15 -1.83 49.56 34.91
N SER A 16 -2.63 48.86 35.71
CA SER A 16 -3.33 47.60 35.50
C SER A 16 -4.59 47.72 34.65
N PHE A 17 -4.89 46.74 33.79
CA PHE A 17 -6.28 46.30 33.52
C PHE A 17 -6.31 44.79 33.22
N GLN A 18 -7.11 44.06 34.00
CA GLN A 18 -7.37 42.62 33.90
C GLN A 18 -8.26 42.28 32.70
N PRO A 19 -8.18 41.07 32.12
CA PRO A 19 -9.25 40.50 31.30
C PRO A 19 -10.29 39.78 32.17
N LEU A 20 -11.56 40.13 31.98
CA LEU A 20 -12.73 39.53 32.61
C LEU A 20 -12.95 38.09 32.11
N TYR A 21 -12.90 37.13 33.03
CA TYR A 21 -13.56 35.83 32.91
C TYR A 21 -14.95 35.92 33.55
N SER A 22 -15.96 35.34 32.91
CA SER A 22 -17.13 34.81 33.63
C SER A 22 -17.67 33.56 32.93
N PRO A 23 -17.98 32.49 33.68
CA PRO A 23 -18.51 31.24 33.17
C PRO A 23 -20.04 31.26 33.17
N VAL A 24 -20.69 30.56 32.23
CA VAL A 24 -22.13 30.27 32.34
C VAL A 24 -22.35 28.78 32.07
N ARG A 25 -22.72 28.06 33.13
CA ARG A 25 -23.44 26.78 33.07
C ARG A 25 -24.93 27.09 32.99
N PHE A 26 -25.67 26.43 32.10
CA PHE A 26 -27.05 26.04 32.38
C PHE A 26 -27.40 24.70 31.71
N SER A 27 -28.26 23.99 32.42
CA SER A 27 -28.77 22.62 32.26
C SER A 27 -29.66 22.38 31.02
N ALA A 28 -29.82 21.09 30.68
CA ALA A 28 -30.59 20.50 29.58
C ALA A 28 -32.07 20.96 29.45
N PRO A 29 -32.73 20.70 28.30
CA PRO A 29 -33.57 19.49 28.24
C PRO A 29 -33.64 18.77 26.87
N PHE A 30 -34.07 17.51 26.92
CA PHE A 30 -34.66 16.75 25.81
C PHE A 30 -35.74 17.55 25.05
N ARG A 31 -35.73 17.53 23.71
CA ARG A 31 -36.89 17.28 22.82
C ARG A 31 -36.53 17.42 21.33
N ASN A 32 -36.98 16.46 20.53
CA ASN A 32 -37.12 16.53 19.06
C ASN A 32 -37.80 17.84 18.61
N PRO A 33 -37.52 18.27 17.37
CA PRO A 33 -38.64 18.36 16.44
C PRO A 33 -38.32 17.84 15.03
N LYS A 34 -39.31 17.11 14.49
CA LYS A 34 -39.52 16.96 13.05
C LYS A 34 -39.72 18.35 12.44
N CYS A 35 -39.03 18.68 11.35
CA CYS A 35 -39.59 19.59 10.37
C CYS A 35 -39.05 19.30 8.97
N PHE A 36 -40.02 19.08 8.09
CA PHE A 36 -39.94 18.88 6.65
C PHE A 36 -39.16 20.00 5.96
N CYS A 37 -38.22 19.62 5.08
CA CYS A 37 -37.91 20.40 3.89
C CYS A 37 -37.97 19.48 2.68
N GLN A 38 -39.05 19.63 1.91
CA GLN A 38 -39.16 19.12 0.55
C GLN A 38 -38.08 19.78 -0.31
N ARG A 39 -37.13 18.98 -0.80
CA ARG A 39 -36.41 19.28 -2.04
C ARG A 39 -36.74 18.20 -3.03
N THR A 40 -37.53 18.59 -4.01
CA THR A 40 -37.82 17.89 -5.25
C THR A 40 -36.49 17.57 -5.93
N LEU A 41 -36.05 16.32 -5.85
CA LEU A 41 -35.04 15.77 -6.73
C LEU A 41 -35.76 15.09 -7.89
N ILE A 42 -35.50 15.60 -9.08
CA ILE A 42 -35.91 15.04 -10.35
C ILE A 42 -35.29 13.65 -10.45
N SER A 43 -36.14 12.64 -10.42
CA SER A 43 -35.80 11.23 -10.61
C SER A 43 -35.32 11.01 -12.05
N SER A 44 -34.00 10.89 -12.25
CA SER A 44 -33.50 10.05 -13.34
C SER A 44 -33.74 8.60 -12.92
N LYS A 45 -34.61 7.91 -13.67
CA LYS A 45 -34.91 6.49 -13.49
C LYS A 45 -33.63 5.68 -13.71
N LEU A 46 -32.93 5.31 -12.64
CA LEU A 46 -32.05 4.15 -12.65
C LEU A 46 -32.95 2.93 -12.44
N HIS A 47 -33.02 2.08 -13.46
CA HIS A 47 -33.63 0.77 -13.34
C HIS A 47 -32.93 -0.01 -12.21
N PRO A 48 -33.66 -0.63 -11.26
CA PRO A 48 -33.06 -1.65 -10.44
C PRO A 48 -32.69 -2.80 -11.38
N ILE A 49 -31.41 -3.12 -11.44
CA ILE A 49 -30.97 -4.41 -11.98
C ILE A 49 -31.68 -5.44 -11.09
N ARG A 50 -32.67 -6.13 -11.66
CA ARG A 50 -33.21 -7.36 -11.06
C ARG A 50 -32.06 -8.36 -11.10
N THR A 51 -31.30 -8.45 -10.03
CA THR A 51 -30.52 -9.65 -9.77
C THR A 51 -31.53 -10.73 -9.43
N SER A 52 -31.58 -11.78 -10.24
CA SER A 52 -32.16 -13.06 -9.85
C SER A 52 -31.59 -13.45 -8.49
N SER A 53 -32.48 -13.72 -7.55
CA SER A 53 -32.15 -13.89 -6.15
C SER A 53 -31.97 -15.36 -5.84
N LEU A 54 -30.77 -15.74 -5.40
CA LEU A 54 -30.60 -16.97 -4.64
C LEU A 54 -30.95 -16.66 -3.19
N HIS A 55 -31.75 -17.50 -2.56
CA HIS A 55 -32.11 -17.35 -1.15
C HIS A 55 -31.90 -18.66 -0.40
N ALA A 56 -31.37 -18.56 0.82
CA ALA A 56 -31.31 -19.65 1.77
C ALA A 56 -32.46 -19.50 2.77
N THR A 57 -33.35 -20.48 2.85
CA THR A 57 -34.43 -20.50 3.85
C THR A 57 -33.82 -20.70 5.25
N ALA A 58 -34.21 -19.84 6.18
CA ALA A 58 -33.51 -19.66 7.45
C ALA A 58 -34.27 -20.37 8.58
N THR A 59 -33.72 -21.49 9.06
CA THR A 59 -33.97 -21.94 10.44
C THR A 59 -32.62 -21.93 11.14
N GLN A 60 -32.46 -21.03 12.11
CA GLN A 60 -31.22 -20.86 12.86
C GLN A 60 -31.14 -21.99 13.90
N GLU A 61 -30.52 -23.11 13.53
CA GLU A 61 -30.18 -24.18 14.46
C GLU A 61 -28.71 -24.07 14.86
N MET A 62 -28.45 -23.92 16.15
CA MET A 62 -27.14 -24.18 16.73
C MET A 62 -26.99 -25.70 16.85
N VAL A 63 -26.16 -26.31 16.01
CA VAL A 63 -25.96 -27.76 16.01
C VAL A 63 -24.99 -28.16 17.12
N GLU A 64 -25.51 -28.74 18.21
CA GLU A 64 -24.80 -29.74 19.03
C GLU A 64 -25.25 -31.13 18.54
N VAL A 65 -24.30 -31.96 18.10
CA VAL A 65 -24.59 -33.26 17.50
C VAL A 65 -25.04 -34.26 18.58
N GLY A 66 -26.34 -34.57 18.61
CA GLY A 66 -26.90 -35.75 19.26
C GLY A 66 -27.67 -36.60 18.24
N GLU A 67 -27.24 -37.85 18.02
CA GLU A 67 -27.70 -38.79 16.97
C GLU A 67 -29.18 -39.24 17.06
N ILE A 68 -30.06 -38.53 17.77
CA ILE A 68 -31.51 -38.79 17.84
C ILE A 68 -32.33 -37.63 17.21
N GLU A 69 -31.73 -36.45 16.99
CA GLU A 69 -32.43 -35.28 16.45
C GLU A 69 -32.61 -35.29 14.92
N SER A 70 -31.98 -36.22 14.20
CA SER A 70 -31.89 -36.19 12.73
C SER A 70 -33.18 -36.53 11.97
N GLN A 71 -34.28 -36.88 12.64
CA GLN A 71 -35.53 -37.30 11.97
C GLN A 71 -36.64 -36.24 12.00
N PHE A 72 -36.58 -35.25 12.90
CA PHE A 72 -37.67 -34.30 13.13
C PHE A 72 -37.20 -32.85 12.96
N VAL A 73 -38.06 -32.02 12.36
CA VAL A 73 -37.84 -30.58 12.21
C VAL A 73 -38.86 -29.81 13.06
N GLU A 74 -38.39 -28.88 13.89
CA GLU A 74 -39.27 -28.02 14.69
C GLU A 74 -39.94 -26.98 13.80
N ILE A 75 -41.27 -26.89 13.81
CA ILE A 75 -42.02 -25.96 12.94
C ILE A 75 -42.75 -24.86 13.70
N GLY A 76 -42.88 -24.98 15.02
CA GLY A 76 -43.53 -23.97 15.87
C GLY A 76 -43.79 -24.47 17.28
N TYR A 77 -44.24 -23.58 18.16
CA TYR A 77 -44.51 -23.92 19.56
C TYR A 77 -45.90 -23.47 20.00
N ILE A 78 -46.51 -24.25 20.88
CA ILE A 78 -47.84 -23.99 21.42
C ILE A 78 -47.73 -22.95 22.54
N SER A 79 -48.26 -21.76 22.28
CA SER A 79 -48.17 -20.59 23.15
C SER A 79 -49.30 -20.46 24.17
N SER A 80 -50.51 -20.90 23.83
CA SER A 80 -51.68 -20.84 24.73
C SER A 80 -52.81 -21.75 24.23
N ALA A 81 -53.75 -22.12 25.11
CA ALA A 81 -55.04 -22.67 24.67
C ALA A 81 -55.90 -21.58 24.00
N HIS A 82 -56.85 -21.99 23.16
CA HIS A 82 -57.78 -21.11 22.46
C HIS A 82 -59.20 -21.71 22.43
N GLY A 83 -60.21 -20.87 22.66
CA GLY A 83 -61.62 -21.30 22.63
C GLY A 83 -62.01 -22.29 23.73
N LEU A 84 -63.24 -22.81 23.64
CA LEU A 84 -63.78 -23.84 24.56
C LEU A 84 -63.67 -25.27 24.00
N GLN A 85 -63.31 -25.41 22.71
CA GLN A 85 -63.36 -26.66 21.95
C GLN A 85 -61.98 -27.33 21.79
N GLY A 86 -61.05 -27.08 22.72
CA GLY A 86 -59.73 -27.70 22.73
C GLY A 86 -58.74 -27.19 21.66
N GLU A 87 -58.99 -26.03 21.05
CA GLU A 87 -58.04 -25.43 20.10
C GLU A 87 -56.81 -24.87 20.84
N VAL A 88 -55.69 -24.75 20.12
CA VAL A 88 -54.45 -24.16 20.66
C VAL A 88 -53.89 -23.10 19.72
N ARG A 89 -53.16 -22.15 20.30
CA ARG A 89 -52.46 -21.09 19.57
C ARG A 89 -50.99 -21.44 19.41
N VAL A 90 -50.55 -21.55 18.17
CA VAL A 90 -49.17 -21.87 17.77
C VAL A 90 -48.47 -20.61 17.31
N LYS A 91 -47.24 -20.39 17.78
CA LYS A 91 -46.34 -19.42 17.17
C LYS A 91 -45.44 -20.16 16.17
N PRO A 92 -45.47 -19.78 14.89
CA PRO A 92 -44.70 -20.47 13.86
C PRO A 92 -43.19 -20.25 14.07
N ASN A 93 -42.42 -21.30 13.83
CA ASN A 93 -40.97 -21.30 13.70
C ASN A 93 -40.61 -21.99 12.38
N THR A 94 -41.19 -21.51 11.28
CA THR A 94 -41.04 -22.07 9.94
C THR A 94 -41.38 -20.99 8.92
N ASP A 95 -40.74 -21.05 7.75
CA ASP A 95 -41.01 -20.17 6.61
C ASP A 95 -42.29 -20.56 5.85
N PHE A 96 -42.83 -21.75 6.11
CA PHE A 96 -44.03 -22.31 5.44
C PHE A 96 -45.22 -22.50 6.40
N PRO A 97 -45.62 -21.49 7.20
CA PRO A 97 -46.58 -21.72 8.27
C PRO A 97 -47.99 -22.03 7.74
N GLU A 98 -48.35 -21.51 6.56
CA GLU A 98 -49.65 -21.79 5.94
C GLU A 98 -49.81 -23.26 5.55
N MET A 99 -48.82 -23.81 4.86
CA MET A 99 -48.76 -25.23 4.53
C MET A 99 -48.70 -26.10 5.80
N ARG A 100 -47.85 -25.72 6.77
CA ARG A 100 -47.62 -26.55 7.97
C ARG A 100 -48.80 -26.60 8.93
N PHE A 101 -49.58 -25.53 9.05
CA PHE A 101 -50.65 -25.40 10.06
C PHE A 101 -52.06 -25.39 9.50
N SER A 102 -52.29 -25.19 8.19
CA SER A 102 -53.65 -25.24 7.62
C SER A 102 -54.03 -26.63 7.13
N GLU A 103 -53.05 -27.42 6.66
CA GLU A 103 -53.30 -28.73 6.06
C GLU A 103 -53.43 -29.82 7.14
N PRO A 104 -54.54 -30.57 7.16
CA PRO A 104 -54.70 -31.69 8.08
C PRO A 104 -53.62 -32.75 7.87
N GLY A 105 -53.25 -33.46 8.93
CA GLY A 105 -52.32 -34.58 8.83
C GLY A 105 -51.51 -34.84 10.10
N ARG A 106 -50.60 -35.81 10.00
CA ARG A 106 -49.77 -36.24 11.14
C ARG A 106 -48.75 -35.17 11.52
N ARG A 107 -48.56 -34.96 12.82
CA ARG A 107 -47.56 -34.10 13.44
C ARG A 107 -47.04 -34.78 14.71
N TRP A 108 -46.00 -34.22 15.31
CA TRP A 108 -45.51 -34.69 16.60
C TRP A 108 -45.42 -33.53 17.58
N LEU A 109 -45.70 -33.81 18.86
CA LEU A 109 -45.51 -32.86 19.95
C LEU A 109 -44.34 -33.31 20.81
N LYS A 110 -43.36 -32.44 20.97
CA LYS A 110 -42.24 -32.57 21.90
C LYS A 110 -42.57 -31.85 23.20
N GLN A 111 -42.57 -32.60 24.30
CA GLN A 111 -42.87 -32.11 25.65
C GLN A 111 -41.78 -32.50 26.66
N GLN A 112 -41.49 -31.59 27.58
CA GLN A 112 -40.61 -31.86 28.73
C GLN A 112 -41.46 -32.29 29.92
N LEU A 113 -41.52 -33.59 30.19
CA LEU A 113 -42.27 -34.16 31.32
C LEU A 113 -41.30 -34.81 32.31
N LEU A 114 -41.29 -34.34 33.57
CA LEU A 114 -40.44 -34.85 34.65
C LEU A 114 -38.93 -34.87 34.29
N GLY A 115 -38.48 -33.88 33.53
CA GLY A 115 -37.07 -33.78 33.10
C GLY A 115 -36.67 -34.72 31.97
N ARG A 116 -37.64 -35.41 31.33
CA ARG A 116 -37.43 -36.22 30.13
C ARG A 116 -38.20 -35.64 28.95
N GLU A 117 -37.58 -35.70 27.78
CA GLU A 117 -38.22 -35.36 26.51
C GLU A 117 -39.10 -36.53 26.05
N ILE A 118 -40.36 -36.23 25.73
CA ILE A 118 -41.30 -37.19 25.17
C ILE A 118 -41.83 -36.61 23.86
N ILE A 119 -41.72 -37.39 22.79
CA ILE A 119 -42.28 -37.08 21.47
C ILE A 119 -43.52 -37.95 21.28
N GLN A 120 -44.67 -37.31 21.06
CA GLN A 120 -45.94 -37.99 20.84
C GLN A 120 -46.53 -37.62 19.48
N GLU A 121 -46.98 -38.63 18.73
CA GLU A 121 -47.72 -38.43 17.49
C GLU A 121 -49.12 -37.85 17.77
N VAL A 122 -49.49 -36.83 17.00
CA VAL A 122 -50.82 -36.21 17.02
C VAL A 122 -51.30 -35.99 15.58
N GLU A 123 -52.61 -35.96 15.39
CA GLU A 123 -53.21 -35.65 14.11
C GLU A 123 -53.77 -34.22 14.14
N LEU A 124 -53.26 -33.35 13.27
CA LEU A 124 -53.79 -32.01 13.04
C LEU A 124 -55.07 -32.15 12.19
N LEU A 125 -56.20 -31.65 12.69
CA LEU A 125 -57.49 -31.72 11.99
C LEU A 125 -57.77 -30.49 11.15
N GLU A 126 -57.48 -29.31 11.69
CA GLU A 126 -57.68 -28.02 11.02
C GLU A 126 -56.78 -26.96 11.65
N GLY A 127 -56.46 -25.93 10.87
CA GLY A 127 -55.86 -24.73 11.41
C GLY A 127 -56.05 -23.52 10.52
N ARG A 128 -55.92 -22.34 11.14
CA ARG A 128 -56.17 -21.06 10.50
C ARG A 128 -55.24 -19.98 11.07
N GLY A 129 -54.84 -19.05 10.21
CA GLY A 129 -54.09 -17.88 10.64
C GLY A 129 -54.93 -17.01 11.58
N HIS A 130 -54.34 -16.58 12.71
CA HIS A 130 -55.02 -15.63 13.59
C HIS A 130 -54.91 -14.23 12.99
N HIS A 131 -56.02 -13.68 12.48
CA HIS A 131 -56.04 -12.34 11.90
C HIS A 131 -55.42 -11.31 12.86
N GLY A 132 -54.44 -10.54 12.37
CA GLY A 132 -53.75 -9.49 13.12
C GLY A 132 -52.66 -9.97 14.10
N GLN A 133 -52.37 -11.28 14.21
CA GLN A 133 -51.29 -11.82 15.04
C GLN A 133 -50.40 -12.76 14.24
N LYS A 134 -49.08 -12.77 14.49
CA LYS A 134 -48.15 -13.77 13.92
C LYS A 134 -48.29 -15.12 14.65
N SER A 135 -49.49 -15.71 14.61
CA SER A 135 -49.80 -16.98 15.26
C SER A 135 -50.91 -17.71 14.53
N TRP A 136 -50.97 -19.02 14.72
CA TRP A 136 -51.94 -19.93 14.12
C TRP A 136 -52.85 -20.49 15.22
N ILE A 137 -54.12 -20.70 14.90
CA ILE A 137 -55.04 -21.47 15.75
C ILE A 137 -55.19 -22.83 15.10
N VAL A 138 -54.90 -23.89 15.83
CA VAL A 138 -54.95 -25.27 15.33
C VAL A 138 -55.75 -26.16 16.26
N LYS A 139 -56.33 -27.21 15.70
CA LYS A 139 -57.08 -28.24 16.44
C LYS A 139 -56.48 -29.61 16.17
N PHE A 140 -56.16 -30.33 17.25
CA PHE A 140 -55.67 -31.71 17.18
C PHE A 140 -56.79 -32.71 17.46
N ASN A 141 -56.67 -33.90 16.89
CA ASN A 141 -57.58 -35.01 17.13
C ASN A 141 -57.53 -35.43 18.61
N ASN A 142 -58.69 -35.76 19.19
CA ASN A 142 -58.88 -36.14 20.60
C ASN A 142 -58.56 -35.07 21.67
N ILE A 143 -58.46 -33.79 21.28
CA ILE A 143 -58.33 -32.64 22.19
C ILE A 143 -59.56 -31.74 22.02
N ASP A 144 -60.62 -32.01 22.80
CA ASP A 144 -61.93 -31.35 22.64
C ASP A 144 -62.25 -30.37 23.77
N LYS A 145 -61.44 -30.36 24.85
CA LYS A 145 -61.65 -29.52 26.03
C LYS A 145 -60.47 -28.59 26.29
N VAL A 146 -60.75 -27.43 26.89
CA VAL A 146 -59.74 -26.41 27.21
C VAL A 146 -58.69 -26.92 28.18
N GLU A 147 -59.09 -27.75 29.14
CA GLU A 147 -58.18 -28.34 30.12
C GLU A 147 -57.15 -29.26 29.43
N GLN A 148 -57.54 -29.96 28.37
CA GLN A 148 -56.63 -30.79 27.57
C GLN A 148 -55.69 -29.92 26.73
N ALA A 149 -56.22 -28.88 26.09
CA ALA A 149 -55.42 -27.91 25.33
C ALA A 149 -54.40 -27.17 26.20
N GLN A 150 -54.73 -26.86 27.46
CA GLN A 150 -53.82 -26.23 28.42
C GLN A 150 -52.62 -27.12 28.77
N GLN A 151 -52.79 -28.45 28.77
CA GLN A 151 -51.68 -29.39 29.01
C GLN A 151 -50.65 -29.40 27.87
N LEU A 152 -51.04 -28.94 26.67
CA LEU A 152 -50.16 -28.86 25.51
C LEU A 152 -49.42 -27.52 25.41
N VAL A 153 -49.69 -26.56 26.29
CA VAL A 153 -49.00 -25.27 26.27
C VAL A 153 -47.53 -25.44 26.65
N GLY A 154 -46.63 -24.92 25.82
CA GLY A 154 -45.19 -25.09 25.93
C GLY A 154 -44.62 -26.24 25.10
N SER A 155 -45.47 -27.07 24.47
CA SER A 155 -44.99 -28.11 23.55
C SER A 155 -44.47 -27.52 22.24
N THR A 156 -43.46 -28.15 21.64
CA THR A 156 -42.99 -27.87 20.29
C THR A 156 -43.66 -28.81 19.30
N ILE A 157 -44.12 -28.29 18.17
CA ILE A 157 -44.68 -29.05 17.06
C ILE A 157 -43.54 -29.40 16.11
N LEU A 158 -43.46 -30.68 15.76
CA LEU A 158 -42.48 -31.26 14.86
C LEU A 158 -43.15 -31.89 13.63
N VAL A 159 -42.38 -32.00 12.55
CA VAL A 159 -42.67 -32.78 11.33
C VAL A 159 -41.49 -33.69 11.03
N LEU A 160 -41.69 -34.72 10.20
CA LEU A 160 -40.57 -35.51 9.72
C LEU A 160 -39.72 -34.70 8.76
N ASP A 161 -38.42 -34.94 8.79
CA ASP A 161 -37.48 -34.30 7.88
C ASP A 161 -37.72 -34.70 6.40
N GLU A 162 -38.32 -35.85 6.16
CA GLU A 162 -38.72 -36.29 4.81
C GLU A 162 -39.88 -35.46 4.24
N ASP A 163 -40.68 -34.81 5.09
CA ASP A 163 -41.82 -33.97 4.70
C ASP A 163 -41.37 -32.53 4.30
N ARG A 164 -40.17 -32.38 3.73
CA ARG A 164 -39.64 -31.08 3.24
C ARG A 164 -40.44 -30.62 2.01
N PRO A 165 -40.93 -29.37 1.98
CA PRO A 165 -41.49 -28.79 0.77
C PRO A 165 -40.48 -28.74 -0.37
N GLU A 166 -40.95 -28.92 -1.59
CA GLU A 166 -40.18 -28.56 -2.78
C GLU A 166 -39.99 -27.04 -2.81
N LEU A 167 -38.75 -26.60 -3.04
CA LEU A 167 -38.40 -25.19 -3.15
C LEU A 167 -38.50 -24.71 -4.60
N GLU A 168 -38.67 -23.40 -4.79
CA GLU A 168 -38.61 -22.79 -6.13
C GLU A 168 -37.17 -22.85 -6.67
N GLU A 169 -37.02 -22.72 -8.00
CA GLU A 169 -35.70 -22.70 -8.63
C GLU A 169 -34.88 -21.49 -8.14
N GLY A 170 -33.71 -21.77 -7.55
CA GLY A 170 -32.85 -20.75 -6.94
C GLY A 170 -32.95 -20.64 -5.42
N ASP A 171 -33.92 -21.32 -4.80
CA ASP A 171 -34.06 -21.40 -3.35
C ASP A 171 -33.38 -22.66 -2.80
N PHE A 172 -32.68 -22.50 -1.68
CA PHE A 172 -31.93 -23.57 -1.02
C PHE A 172 -32.26 -23.65 0.47
N TYR A 173 -32.17 -24.84 1.06
CA TYR A 173 -32.17 -24.96 2.51
C TYR A 173 -30.79 -24.61 3.05
N THR A 174 -30.72 -23.75 4.08
CA THR A 174 -29.46 -23.36 4.73
C THR A 174 -28.59 -24.56 5.12
N ARG A 175 -29.20 -25.59 5.70
CA ARG A 175 -28.54 -26.83 6.12
C ARG A 175 -27.93 -27.64 4.97
N ASP A 176 -28.47 -27.52 3.77
CA ASP A 176 -27.96 -28.23 2.58
C ASP A 176 -26.73 -27.50 2.00
N LEU A 177 -26.61 -26.20 2.27
CA LEU A 177 -25.45 -25.37 1.88
C LEU A 177 -24.25 -25.53 2.83
N VAL A 178 -24.50 -25.79 4.12
CA VAL A 178 -23.44 -25.99 5.11
C VAL A 178 -22.66 -27.27 4.81
N GLY A 179 -21.32 -27.17 4.77
CA GLY A 179 -20.42 -28.27 4.45
C GLY A 179 -20.18 -28.48 2.95
N MET A 180 -20.77 -27.66 2.06
CA MET A 180 -20.46 -27.72 0.63
C MET A 180 -19.03 -27.24 0.34
N ARG A 181 -18.36 -27.90 -0.62
CA ARG A 181 -17.06 -27.48 -1.14
C ARG A 181 -17.22 -26.30 -2.10
N VAL A 182 -16.35 -25.31 -1.97
CA VAL A 182 -16.34 -24.09 -2.76
C VAL A 182 -15.16 -24.11 -3.71
N THR A 183 -15.39 -23.92 -5.00
CA THR A 183 -14.35 -23.91 -6.03
C THR A 183 -14.49 -22.70 -6.96
N LEU A 184 -13.38 -22.24 -7.53
CA LEU A 184 -13.39 -21.14 -8.50
C LEU A 184 -13.88 -21.62 -9.86
N LYS A 185 -14.86 -20.93 -10.44
CA LYS A 185 -15.40 -21.24 -11.77
C LYS A 185 -14.36 -21.06 -12.89
N GLU A 186 -13.49 -20.06 -12.77
CA GLU A 186 -12.51 -19.72 -13.82
C GLU A 186 -11.34 -20.70 -13.86
N THR A 187 -10.82 -21.11 -12.70
CA THR A 187 -9.59 -21.92 -12.59
C THR A 187 -9.85 -23.37 -12.20
N GLY A 188 -11.02 -23.68 -11.62
CA GLY A 188 -11.33 -24.98 -11.03
C GLY A 188 -10.63 -25.22 -9.68
N GLU A 189 -9.96 -24.22 -9.12
CA GLU A 189 -9.19 -24.37 -7.89
C GLU A 189 -10.10 -24.48 -6.65
N PRO A 190 -9.75 -25.34 -5.67
CA PRO A 190 -10.46 -25.41 -4.40
C PRO A 190 -10.21 -24.14 -3.59
N VAL A 191 -11.29 -23.56 -3.08
CA VAL A 191 -11.26 -22.36 -2.24
C VAL A 191 -11.40 -22.74 -0.78
N GLY A 192 -12.36 -23.59 -0.44
CA GLY A 192 -12.68 -23.93 0.94
C GLY A 192 -14.01 -24.65 1.13
N THR A 193 -14.53 -24.61 2.35
CA THR A 193 -15.81 -25.25 2.72
C THR A 193 -16.74 -24.26 3.43
N VAL A 194 -18.03 -24.29 3.11
CA VAL A 194 -19.05 -23.48 3.78
C VAL A 194 -19.23 -23.94 5.23
N VAL A 195 -19.07 -23.03 6.19
CA VAL A 195 -19.22 -23.28 7.63
C VAL A 195 -20.61 -22.89 8.12
N SER A 196 -21.17 -21.81 7.60
CA SER A 196 -22.48 -21.30 8.02
C SER A 196 -23.04 -20.30 6.99
N VAL A 197 -24.34 -20.03 7.09
CA VAL A 197 -25.07 -19.06 6.25
C VAL A 197 -25.75 -18.04 7.15
N PHE A 198 -25.67 -16.76 6.81
CA PHE A 198 -26.24 -15.66 7.60
C PHE A 198 -27.21 -14.82 6.76
N ASP A 199 -28.41 -14.64 7.27
CA ASP A 199 -29.37 -13.66 6.74
C ASP A 199 -28.92 -12.25 7.14
N ALA A 200 -28.52 -11.44 6.15
CA ALA A 200 -28.11 -10.05 6.33
C ALA A 200 -29.23 -9.04 6.00
N GLY A 201 -30.48 -9.50 5.83
CA GLY A 201 -31.66 -8.69 5.50
C GLY A 201 -31.70 -8.15 4.06
N GLY A 202 -30.69 -8.46 3.25
CA GLY A 202 -30.59 -8.07 1.83
C GLY A 202 -30.23 -9.24 0.93
N SER A 203 -29.06 -9.85 1.18
CA SER A 203 -28.63 -11.11 0.56
C SER A 203 -27.99 -11.99 1.63
N ASP A 204 -28.18 -13.30 1.51
CA ASP A 204 -27.53 -14.23 2.44
C ASP A 204 -26.02 -14.19 2.27
N LEU A 205 -25.29 -14.41 3.36
CA LEU A 205 -23.83 -14.42 3.39
C LEU A 205 -23.35 -15.82 3.78
N LEU A 206 -22.57 -16.45 2.89
CA LEU A 206 -21.84 -17.67 3.18
C LEU A 206 -20.58 -17.33 3.98
N GLN A 207 -20.36 -18.04 5.08
CA GLN A 207 -19.07 -18.08 5.76
C GLN A 207 -18.28 -19.27 5.22
N VAL A 208 -17.17 -19.03 4.55
CA VAL A 208 -16.32 -20.08 3.96
C VAL A 208 -15.01 -20.16 4.72
N LYS A 209 -14.65 -21.35 5.19
CA LYS A 209 -13.32 -21.66 5.70
C LYS A 209 -12.42 -21.99 4.53
N LEU A 210 -11.40 -21.17 4.31
CA LEU A 210 -10.45 -21.36 3.22
C LEU A 210 -9.58 -22.59 3.48
N ASP A 211 -9.24 -23.34 2.43
CA ASP A 211 -8.33 -24.50 2.53
C ASP A 211 -6.86 -24.09 2.40
N LEU A 212 -6.57 -22.80 2.24
CA LEU A 212 -5.21 -22.28 2.08
C LEU A 212 -4.31 -22.69 3.25
N SER A 213 -3.27 -23.46 2.94
CA SER A 213 -2.10 -23.67 3.79
C SER A 213 -1.24 -22.39 3.84
N LEU A 214 -1.78 -21.30 4.36
CA LEU A 214 -0.96 -20.18 4.79
C LEU A 214 -0.35 -20.58 6.13
N GLU A 215 0.88 -21.09 6.11
CA GLU A 215 1.70 -21.19 7.32
C GLU A 215 1.93 -19.78 7.87
N MET A 216 1.04 -19.32 8.74
CA MET A 216 1.22 -18.07 9.47
C MET A 216 2.07 -18.36 10.71
N ILE A 217 3.33 -17.95 10.65
CA ILE A 217 4.24 -17.95 11.80
C ILE A 217 3.88 -16.73 12.67
N ASP A 218 3.40 -16.96 13.89
CA ASP A 218 3.19 -15.87 14.87
C ASP A 218 4.56 -15.29 15.30
N LYS A 219 4.59 -14.09 15.90
CA LYS A 219 5.81 -13.44 16.41
C LYS A 219 6.59 -14.28 17.45
N ASN A 220 5.98 -15.35 17.95
CA ASN A 220 6.55 -16.30 18.90
C ASN A 220 6.97 -17.64 18.25
N GLY A 221 6.93 -17.77 16.92
CA GLY A 221 7.36 -18.98 16.21
C GLY A 221 6.37 -20.16 16.27
N SER A 222 5.13 -19.94 16.71
CA SER A 222 4.09 -20.98 16.76
C SER A 222 3.25 -20.99 15.49
N LEU A 223 3.12 -22.15 14.83
CA LEU A 223 2.12 -22.39 13.79
C LEU A 223 0.72 -22.24 14.39
N LYS A 224 -0.08 -21.31 13.87
CA LYS A 224 -1.54 -21.33 14.09
C LYS A 224 -2.20 -22.11 12.95
N SER A 225 -2.70 -23.29 13.26
CA SER A 225 -3.44 -24.17 12.36
C SER A 225 -4.94 -23.84 12.29
N GLU A 226 -5.31 -22.56 12.19
CA GLU A 226 -6.71 -22.17 11.95
C GLU A 226 -6.83 -21.47 10.60
N ALA A 227 -7.49 -22.14 9.67
CA ALA A 227 -7.64 -21.65 8.31
C ALA A 227 -8.60 -20.43 8.28
N PRO A 228 -8.27 -19.38 7.51
CA PRO A 228 -9.01 -18.12 7.54
C PRO A 228 -10.46 -18.27 7.07
N LEU A 229 -11.37 -17.51 7.71
CA LEU A 229 -12.79 -17.44 7.35
C LEU A 229 -13.05 -16.22 6.45
N VAL A 230 -13.80 -16.41 5.37
CA VAL A 230 -14.20 -15.37 4.42
C VAL A 230 -15.72 -15.31 4.29
N TRP A 231 -16.25 -14.11 4.11
CA TRP A 231 -17.66 -13.87 3.82
C TRP A 231 -17.89 -13.73 2.31
N ILE A 232 -18.78 -14.54 1.75
CA ILE A 232 -19.15 -14.53 0.34
C ILE A 232 -20.65 -14.29 0.20
N PRO A 233 -21.09 -13.22 -0.48
CA PRO A 233 -22.52 -13.01 -0.73
C PRO A 233 -23.10 -14.14 -1.60
N PHE A 234 -24.20 -14.73 -1.15
CA PHE A 234 -24.92 -15.80 -1.84
C PHE A 234 -25.88 -15.21 -2.86
N VAL A 235 -25.34 -14.82 -4.01
CA VAL A 235 -26.09 -14.25 -5.14
C VAL A 235 -25.63 -14.92 -6.42
N GLU A 236 -26.51 -15.09 -7.40
CA GLU A 236 -26.21 -15.84 -8.63
C GLU A 236 -24.97 -15.30 -9.38
N ALA A 237 -24.75 -13.98 -9.34
CA ALA A 237 -23.57 -13.35 -9.95
C ALA A 237 -22.24 -13.83 -9.34
N ILE A 238 -22.23 -14.19 -8.06
CA ILE A 238 -21.04 -14.64 -7.32
C ILE A 238 -21.04 -16.15 -7.16
N VAL A 239 -22.20 -16.79 -7.01
CA VAL A 239 -22.37 -18.24 -6.87
C VAL A 239 -23.27 -18.75 -8.00
N PRO A 240 -22.75 -18.81 -9.25
CA PRO A 240 -23.56 -19.14 -10.42
C PRO A 240 -23.99 -20.61 -10.51
N HIS A 241 -23.45 -21.51 -9.70
CA HIS A 241 -23.79 -22.93 -9.75
C HIS A 241 -23.66 -23.59 -8.38
N VAL A 242 -24.71 -24.33 -7.99
CA VAL A 242 -24.80 -25.07 -6.73
C VAL A 242 -25.30 -26.48 -7.06
N ASP A 243 -24.51 -27.50 -6.76
CA ASP A 243 -24.88 -28.91 -6.96
C ASP A 243 -25.00 -29.62 -5.61
N LEU A 244 -26.26 -29.91 -5.25
CA LEU A 244 -26.60 -30.58 -4.00
C LEU A 244 -26.20 -32.07 -3.99
N ASN A 245 -26.10 -32.72 -5.16
CA ASN A 245 -25.76 -34.14 -5.25
C ASN A 245 -24.27 -34.37 -4.97
N SER A 246 -23.41 -33.54 -5.57
CA SER A 246 -21.95 -33.61 -5.36
C SER A 246 -21.46 -32.86 -4.12
N ARG A 247 -22.34 -32.03 -3.51
CA ARG A 247 -22.05 -31.07 -2.45
C ARG A 247 -20.96 -30.07 -2.84
N GLU A 248 -21.08 -29.51 -4.04
CA GLU A 248 -20.12 -28.54 -4.59
C GLU A 248 -20.83 -27.26 -5.07
N MET A 249 -20.17 -26.12 -4.88
CA MET A 249 -20.58 -24.85 -5.46
C MET A 249 -19.43 -24.18 -6.19
N LEU A 250 -19.75 -23.59 -7.34
CA LEU A 250 -18.82 -22.81 -8.15
C LEU A 250 -19.02 -21.34 -7.85
N ILE A 251 -17.93 -20.62 -7.60
CA ILE A 251 -17.95 -19.18 -7.35
C ILE A 251 -17.19 -18.39 -8.43
N SER A 252 -17.67 -17.18 -8.70
CA SER A 252 -17.06 -16.19 -9.59
C SER A 252 -16.88 -14.85 -8.84
N PRO A 253 -16.03 -14.81 -7.79
CA PRO A 253 -15.89 -13.63 -6.95
C PRO A 253 -15.20 -12.47 -7.68
N PRO A 254 -15.57 -11.21 -7.43
CA PRO A 254 -14.79 -10.06 -7.86
C PRO A 254 -13.36 -10.10 -7.29
N LYS A 255 -12.39 -9.57 -8.04
CA LYS A 255 -10.99 -9.49 -7.60
C LYS A 255 -10.88 -8.87 -6.21
N GLY A 256 -10.11 -9.52 -5.33
CA GLY A 256 -9.88 -9.09 -3.95
C GLY A 256 -10.96 -9.49 -2.94
N LEU A 257 -12.13 -10.01 -3.34
CA LEU A 257 -13.19 -10.40 -2.38
C LEU A 257 -12.70 -11.40 -1.33
N LEU A 258 -11.91 -12.40 -1.76
CA LEU A 258 -11.35 -13.42 -0.88
C LEU A 258 -10.27 -12.86 0.07
N GLU A 259 -9.66 -11.73 -0.26
CA GLU A 259 -8.61 -11.08 0.53
C GLU A 259 -9.17 -10.05 1.52
N LEU A 260 -10.30 -9.40 1.19
CA LEU A 260 -10.89 -8.31 1.97
C LEU A 260 -11.17 -8.63 3.45
N ASN A 261 -11.40 -9.91 3.77
CA ASN A 261 -11.76 -10.37 5.10
C ASN A 261 -10.69 -11.22 5.78
N VAL A 262 -9.56 -11.48 5.11
CA VAL A 262 -8.40 -12.11 5.75
C VAL A 262 -7.82 -11.09 6.73
N ARG A 263 -8.04 -11.31 8.03
CA ARG A 263 -7.51 -10.44 9.08
C ARG A 263 -5.99 -10.59 9.12
N SER A 264 -5.27 -9.73 8.42
CA SER A 264 -3.80 -9.70 8.43
C SER A 264 -3.21 -9.05 9.69
N ASP A 265 -4.02 -8.34 10.49
CA ASP A 265 -3.56 -7.58 11.64
C ASP A 265 -4.25 -8.04 12.95
N GLU A 266 -3.49 -8.66 13.85
CA GLU A 266 -3.98 -9.12 15.16
C GLU A 266 -4.26 -7.96 16.15
N ARG A 267 -3.86 -6.73 15.84
CA ARG A 267 -4.01 -5.57 16.75
C ARG A 267 -5.48 -5.17 16.91
N SER A 268 -5.84 -4.77 18.13
CA SER A 268 -7.19 -4.30 18.46
C SER A 268 -7.55 -3.01 17.71
N LYS A 269 -8.86 -2.78 17.49
CA LYS A 269 -9.37 -1.53 16.88
C LYS A 269 -8.85 -0.26 17.58
N LYS A 270 -8.63 -0.34 18.90
CA LYS A 270 -8.11 0.76 19.72
C LYS A 270 -6.65 1.06 19.37
N GLU A 271 -5.81 0.01 19.27
CA GLU A 271 -4.40 0.15 18.95
C GLU A 271 -4.18 0.70 17.53
N ARG A 272 -4.96 0.22 16.55
CA ARG A 272 -4.88 0.74 15.18
C ARG A 272 -5.20 2.23 15.10
N ARG A 273 -6.29 2.66 15.75
CA ARG A 273 -6.65 4.10 15.84
C ARG A 273 -5.57 4.93 16.53
N GLN A 274 -4.90 4.38 17.55
CA GLN A 274 -3.80 5.06 18.22
C GLN A 274 -2.58 5.20 17.30
N LEU A 275 -2.25 4.18 16.52
CA LEU A 275 -1.16 4.22 15.55
C LEU A 275 -1.45 5.20 14.42
N GLU A 276 -2.64 5.12 13.79
CA GLU A 276 -3.07 6.09 12.78
C GLU A 276 -3.00 7.53 13.30
N TRP A 277 -3.42 7.75 14.55
CA TRP A 277 -3.35 9.07 15.17
C TRP A 277 -1.90 9.53 15.40
N LYS A 278 -1.01 8.62 15.83
CA LYS A 278 0.42 8.91 15.99
C LYS A 278 1.06 9.25 14.64
N GLU A 279 0.76 8.50 13.59
CA GLU A 279 1.22 8.74 12.22
C GLU A 279 0.70 10.08 11.69
N ARG A 280 -0.59 10.35 11.81
CA ARG A 280 -1.18 11.66 11.44
C ARG A 280 -0.50 12.81 12.17
N LYS A 281 -0.19 12.66 13.46
CA LYS A 281 0.56 13.67 14.22
C LYS A 281 1.99 13.84 13.75
N LYS A 282 2.69 12.74 13.41
CA LYS A 282 4.05 12.78 12.87
C LYS A 282 4.07 13.50 11.52
N PHE A 283 3.17 13.12 10.63
CA PHE A 283 2.98 13.75 9.33
C PHE A 283 2.66 15.25 9.47
N GLN A 284 1.71 15.61 10.34
CA GLN A 284 1.36 17.02 10.56
C GLN A 284 2.57 17.85 11.04
N LYS A 285 3.43 17.28 11.90
CA LYS A 285 4.67 17.96 12.33
C LYS A 285 5.64 18.14 11.17
N GLN A 286 5.83 17.12 10.34
CA GLN A 286 6.68 17.18 9.15
C GLN A 286 6.17 18.22 8.16
N LEU A 287 4.86 18.23 7.88
CA LEU A 287 4.22 19.23 7.01
C LEU A 287 4.40 20.65 7.53
N ILE A 288 4.24 20.89 8.84
CA ILE A 288 4.48 22.21 9.44
C ILE A 288 5.96 22.62 9.26
N ALA A 289 6.90 21.70 9.47
CA ALA A 289 8.33 21.97 9.29
C ALA A 289 8.68 22.28 7.83
N ALA A 290 8.18 21.49 6.88
CA ALA A 290 8.38 21.69 5.45
C ALA A 290 7.79 23.03 4.98
N LYS A 291 6.56 23.35 5.39
CA LYS A 291 5.92 24.65 5.12
C LYS A 291 6.72 25.82 5.68
N LYS A 292 7.34 25.66 6.86
CA LYS A 292 8.19 26.69 7.46
C LYS A 292 9.44 26.94 6.59
N LYS A 293 10.12 25.89 6.14
CA LYS A 293 11.29 26.02 5.25
C LYS A 293 10.94 26.66 3.90
N LEU A 294 9.83 26.25 3.29
CA LEU A 294 9.34 26.88 2.05
C LEU A 294 8.94 28.36 2.27
N CYS A 295 8.36 28.70 3.43
CA CYS A 295 8.12 30.12 3.78
C CYS A 295 9.42 30.93 3.88
N GLU A 296 10.47 30.36 4.47
CA GLU A 296 11.80 30.98 4.60
C GLU A 296 12.45 31.22 3.23
N MET A 297 12.13 30.39 2.23
CA MET A 297 12.54 30.56 0.83
C MET A 297 11.54 31.37 -0.03
N GLU A 298 10.59 32.06 0.60
CA GLU A 298 9.55 32.89 -0.05
C GLU A 298 8.57 32.12 -0.96
N GLN A 299 8.43 30.81 -0.81
CA GLN A 299 7.59 29.93 -1.64
C GLN A 299 6.16 29.73 -1.08
N LYS A 300 5.55 30.80 -0.54
CA LYS A 300 4.24 30.69 0.15
C LYS A 300 3.07 30.37 -0.78
N HIS A 301 3.18 30.72 -2.06
CA HIS A 301 2.13 30.51 -3.07
C HIS A 301 1.86 29.03 -3.34
N VAL A 302 2.82 28.14 -3.09
CA VAL A 302 2.65 26.68 -3.18
C VAL A 302 1.51 26.19 -2.29
N PHE A 303 1.17 26.92 -1.23
CA PHE A 303 0.13 26.52 -0.28
C PHE A 303 -1.29 26.92 -0.70
N ASP A 304 -1.47 27.69 -1.78
CA ASP A 304 -2.79 28.16 -2.19
C ASP A 304 -3.71 26.99 -2.58
N GLY A 305 -3.14 25.94 -3.17
CA GLY A 305 -3.83 24.68 -3.46
C GLY A 305 -4.47 24.00 -2.24
N LEU A 306 -3.85 24.15 -1.06
CA LEU A 306 -4.35 23.54 0.18
C LEU A 306 -5.67 24.15 0.65
N ARG A 307 -6.04 25.33 0.15
CA ARG A 307 -7.27 26.04 0.53
C ARG A 307 -8.48 25.63 -0.31
N HIS A 308 -8.25 25.28 -1.57
CA HIS A 308 -9.30 25.15 -2.58
C HIS A 308 -9.53 23.73 -3.10
N GLY A 309 -8.59 22.80 -2.88
CA GLY A 309 -8.75 21.40 -3.30
C GLY A 309 -9.68 20.58 -2.40
N ASP A 310 -10.17 19.46 -2.94
CA ASP A 310 -10.89 18.45 -2.18
C ASP A 310 -9.97 17.70 -1.17
N LYS A 311 -10.47 16.66 -0.51
CA LYS A 311 -9.66 15.93 0.47
C LYS A 311 -8.45 15.21 -0.16
N ALA A 312 -8.63 14.60 -1.34
CA ALA A 312 -7.57 13.84 -2.01
C ALA A 312 -6.51 14.77 -2.59
N GLN A 313 -6.93 15.83 -3.27
CA GLN A 313 -6.06 16.86 -3.84
C GLN A 313 -5.22 17.56 -2.77
N ARG A 314 -5.82 17.89 -1.62
CA ARG A 314 -5.08 18.49 -0.50
C ARG A 314 -4.10 17.52 0.15
N SER A 315 -4.41 16.22 0.17
CA SER A 315 -3.48 15.19 0.64
C SER A 315 -2.29 15.12 -0.30
N LEU A 316 -2.53 14.99 -1.61
CA LEU A 316 -1.49 14.93 -2.63
C LEU A 316 -0.51 16.10 -2.54
N LEU A 317 -1.03 17.33 -2.47
CA LEU A 317 -0.18 18.51 -2.33
C LEU A 317 0.58 18.54 -0.99
N ALA A 318 -0.05 18.09 0.10
CA ALA A 318 0.60 18.03 1.41
C ALA A 318 1.75 17.01 1.43
N ASP A 319 1.55 15.85 0.80
CA ASP A 319 2.57 14.81 0.65
C ASP A 319 3.75 15.37 -0.16
N GLN A 320 3.49 15.97 -1.33
CA GLN A 320 4.54 16.61 -2.14
C GLN A 320 5.29 17.71 -1.38
N ILE A 321 4.61 18.56 -0.61
CA ILE A 321 5.27 19.59 0.21
C ILE A 321 6.21 18.97 1.24
N VAL A 322 5.81 17.86 1.87
CA VAL A 322 6.65 17.13 2.84
C VAL A 322 7.88 16.53 2.15
N ASP A 323 7.70 16.02 0.94
CA ASP A 323 8.73 15.30 0.18
C ASP A 323 9.75 16.23 -0.50
N VAL A 324 9.45 17.53 -0.65
CA VAL A 324 10.43 18.50 -1.19
C VAL A 324 11.70 18.51 -0.33
N ASN A 325 12.82 18.13 -0.95
CA ASN A 325 14.15 18.25 -0.36
C ASN A 325 14.59 19.71 -0.25
N SER A 326 14.13 20.35 0.82
CA SER A 326 14.39 21.76 1.13
C SER A 326 15.88 22.15 1.19
N GLN A 327 16.76 21.23 1.58
CA GLN A 327 18.20 21.51 1.65
C GLN A 327 18.79 21.59 0.25
N LEU A 328 18.52 20.59 -0.60
CA LEU A 328 18.96 20.60 -1.99
C LEU A 328 18.36 21.77 -2.78
N LEU A 329 17.07 22.05 -2.58
CA LEU A 329 16.41 23.18 -3.24
C LEU A 329 17.09 24.51 -2.89
N GLN A 330 17.48 24.71 -1.62
CA GLN A 330 18.17 25.92 -1.18
C GLN A 330 19.53 26.09 -1.87
N VAL A 331 20.32 25.02 -1.97
CA VAL A 331 21.64 25.02 -2.66
C VAL A 331 21.47 25.26 -4.15
N ALA A 332 20.47 24.62 -4.76
CA ALA A 332 20.15 24.79 -6.18
C ALA A 332 19.73 26.23 -6.51
N LEU A 333 18.91 26.87 -5.67
CA LEU A 333 18.53 28.27 -5.82
C LEU A 333 19.72 29.24 -5.68
N GLN A 334 20.63 28.98 -4.73
CA GLN A 334 21.85 29.79 -4.56
C GLN A 334 22.76 29.74 -5.80
N THR A 335 22.79 28.60 -6.50
CA THR A 335 23.58 28.44 -7.72
C THR A 335 23.16 29.43 -8.82
N ILE A 336 21.89 29.83 -8.88
CA ILE A 336 21.43 30.84 -9.85
C ILE A 336 21.95 32.24 -9.48
N GLU A 337 21.97 32.55 -8.18
CA GLU A 337 22.37 33.88 -7.67
C GLU A 337 23.90 34.08 -7.75
N THR A 338 24.67 33.03 -7.48
CA THR A 338 26.13 33.03 -7.55
C THR A 338 26.59 31.88 -8.47
N PRO A 339 26.59 32.09 -9.80
CA PRO A 339 27.12 31.10 -10.72
C PRO A 339 28.62 30.93 -10.43
N SER A 340 28.96 29.82 -9.79
CA SER A 340 30.35 29.41 -9.60
C SER A 340 30.89 28.81 -10.89
N ASP A 341 32.21 28.81 -11.06
CA ASP A 341 32.84 28.08 -12.16
C ASP A 341 32.37 26.63 -12.13
N ARG A 342 31.78 26.20 -13.24
CA ARG A 342 31.11 24.91 -13.35
C ARG A 342 32.16 23.81 -13.22
N TRP A 343 32.17 23.09 -12.10
CA TRP A 343 33.04 21.93 -11.91
C TRP A 343 32.75 20.89 -13.00
N GLN A 344 33.77 20.50 -13.75
CA GLN A 344 33.69 19.51 -14.82
C GLN A 344 34.66 18.35 -14.57
N LEU A 345 34.22 17.13 -14.89
CA LEU A 345 35.05 15.95 -14.74
C LEU A 345 36.31 16.03 -15.62
N SER A 346 36.19 16.55 -16.84
CA SER A 346 37.32 16.75 -17.76
C SER A 346 38.43 17.63 -17.16
N GLU A 347 38.05 18.73 -16.51
CA GLU A 347 38.98 19.63 -15.81
C GLU A 347 39.63 18.91 -14.62
N PHE A 348 38.84 18.18 -13.83
CA PHE A 348 39.35 17.37 -12.72
C PHE A 348 40.36 16.31 -13.18
N LEU A 349 40.05 15.56 -14.25
CA LEU A 349 40.93 14.54 -14.81
C LEU A 349 42.22 15.15 -15.38
N SER A 350 42.13 16.32 -16.01
CA SER A 350 43.32 17.06 -16.49
C SER A 350 44.21 17.53 -15.32
N ALA A 351 43.62 17.98 -14.22
CA ALA A 351 44.35 18.36 -13.02
C ALA A 351 44.94 17.13 -12.31
N TYR A 352 44.23 16.01 -12.30
CA TYR A 352 44.66 14.74 -11.73
C TYR A 352 45.91 14.21 -12.44
N THR A 353 45.87 14.14 -13.77
CA THR A 353 46.97 13.66 -14.62
C THR A 353 48.22 14.53 -14.53
N THR A 354 48.05 15.85 -14.34
CA THR A 354 49.18 16.78 -14.21
C THR A 354 49.82 16.78 -12.82
N LYS A 355 49.04 16.61 -11.75
CA LYS A 355 49.53 16.66 -10.36
C LYS A 355 50.09 15.32 -9.85
N LYS A 356 49.50 14.19 -10.24
CA LYS A 356 49.90 12.86 -9.75
C LYS A 356 50.85 12.23 -10.78
N ARG A 357 52.15 12.12 -10.47
CA ARG A 357 53.10 11.23 -11.19
C ARG A 357 52.80 9.74 -10.91
N ARG A 358 51.54 9.31 -10.96
CA ARG A 358 51.10 7.90 -10.88
C ARG A 358 50.01 7.66 -11.91
N ASP A 359 50.12 6.50 -12.56
CA ASP A 359 49.47 6.17 -13.82
C ASP A 359 47.93 6.11 -13.70
N VAL A 360 47.24 6.76 -14.63
CA VAL A 360 45.88 6.38 -14.99
C VAL A 360 45.95 4.91 -15.41
N TYR A 361 45.18 4.04 -14.75
CA TYR A 361 45.24 2.61 -15.03
C TYR A 361 44.54 2.35 -16.36
N LYS A 362 45.32 2.16 -17.42
CA LYS A 362 44.81 1.92 -18.77
C LYS A 362 44.54 0.44 -18.97
N ILE A 363 43.32 0.11 -19.41
CA ILE A 363 42.91 -1.25 -19.75
C ILE A 363 42.46 -1.26 -21.21
N SER A 364 42.91 -2.26 -21.98
CA SER A 364 42.40 -2.45 -23.33
C SER A 364 40.98 -3.01 -23.31
N LYS A 365 40.13 -2.58 -24.25
CA LYS A 365 38.74 -3.04 -24.38
C LYS A 365 38.62 -4.56 -24.56
N GLY A 366 39.62 -5.20 -25.18
CA GLY A 366 39.70 -6.66 -25.31
C GLY A 366 39.81 -7.41 -23.98
N CYS A 367 40.40 -6.78 -22.95
CA CYS A 367 40.54 -7.35 -21.60
C CYS A 367 39.22 -7.27 -20.78
N LEU A 368 38.19 -6.57 -21.29
CA LEU A 368 36.83 -6.60 -20.72
C LEU A 368 36.04 -7.84 -21.16
N VAL A 369 36.52 -8.56 -22.18
CA VAL A 369 35.81 -9.69 -22.84
C VAL A 369 36.65 -10.97 -22.83
N SER A 370 37.95 -10.92 -22.51
CA SER A 370 38.87 -12.07 -22.54
C SER A 370 39.80 -12.11 -21.32
N GLU A 371 40.09 -13.33 -20.84
CA GLU A 371 40.97 -13.66 -19.69
C GLU A 371 42.48 -13.40 -19.94
N ASP A 372 42.84 -12.73 -21.04
CA ASP A 372 44.25 -12.45 -21.35
C ASP A 372 44.72 -11.19 -20.60
N VAL A 373 45.52 -11.40 -19.55
CA VAL A 373 45.77 -10.42 -18.48
C VAL A 373 47.27 -10.13 -18.31
N GLU A 374 47.64 -8.84 -18.31
CA GLU A 374 48.94 -8.34 -17.82
C GLU A 374 49.13 -8.67 -16.31
N PRO A 375 50.36 -8.92 -15.81
CA PRO A 375 50.59 -9.42 -14.44
C PRO A 375 50.03 -8.54 -13.31
N THR A 376 49.85 -7.23 -13.50
CA THR A 376 49.19 -6.31 -12.56
C THR A 376 47.66 -6.44 -12.52
N SER A 377 47.04 -6.85 -13.62
CA SER A 377 45.58 -7.09 -13.70
C SER A 377 45.16 -8.28 -12.84
N SER A 378 45.95 -9.35 -12.81
CA SER A 378 45.60 -10.60 -12.09
C SER A 378 45.32 -10.37 -10.60
N LYS A 379 46.17 -9.59 -9.92
CA LYS A 379 46.01 -9.26 -8.50
C LYS A 379 44.78 -8.39 -8.23
N ILE A 380 44.45 -7.48 -9.15
CA ILE A 380 43.29 -6.60 -9.02
C ILE A 380 42.00 -7.43 -9.15
N THR A 381 41.97 -8.36 -10.12
CA THR A 381 40.85 -9.26 -10.36
C THR A 381 40.66 -10.23 -9.20
N GLU A 382 41.72 -10.89 -8.70
CA GLU A 382 41.64 -11.77 -7.52
C GLU A 382 41.06 -11.04 -6.30
N ARG A 383 41.48 -9.79 -6.11
CA ARG A 383 41.04 -8.95 -4.99
C ARG A 383 39.57 -8.57 -5.14
N ARG A 384 39.10 -8.24 -6.34
CA ARG A 384 37.68 -8.06 -6.65
C ARG A 384 36.88 -9.31 -6.28
N SER A 385 37.24 -10.48 -6.81
CA SER A 385 36.49 -11.71 -6.58
C SER A 385 36.42 -12.06 -5.09
N SER A 386 37.49 -11.80 -4.33
CA SER A 386 37.50 -11.95 -2.88
C SER A 386 36.51 -11.01 -2.17
N LEU A 387 36.43 -9.74 -2.59
CA LEU A 387 35.50 -8.77 -1.99
C LEU A 387 34.03 -9.11 -2.31
N ILE A 388 33.73 -9.55 -3.52
CA ILE A 388 32.38 -9.93 -3.94
C ILE A 388 31.92 -11.19 -3.19
N SER A 389 32.73 -12.26 -3.22
CA SER A 389 32.41 -13.53 -2.54
C SER A 389 32.28 -13.39 -1.02
N SER A 390 32.94 -12.40 -0.41
CA SER A 390 32.81 -12.10 1.02
C SER A 390 31.69 -11.09 1.34
N GLY A 391 30.84 -10.73 0.37
CA GLY A 391 29.69 -9.85 0.56
C GLY A 391 30.07 -8.41 0.94
N LYS A 392 31.23 -7.91 0.49
CA LYS A 392 31.74 -6.57 0.83
C LYS A 392 31.33 -5.47 -0.14
N VAL A 393 30.51 -5.81 -1.13
CA VAL A 393 30.15 -4.93 -2.25
C VAL A 393 28.63 -4.79 -2.32
N ALA A 394 28.14 -3.58 -2.55
CA ALA A 394 26.77 -3.30 -2.92
C ALA A 394 26.72 -2.56 -4.26
N ASN A 395 25.64 -2.76 -5.02
CA ASN A 395 25.46 -2.17 -6.34
C ASN A 395 24.30 -1.18 -6.34
N ILE A 396 24.54 0.00 -6.90
CA ILE A 396 23.54 1.02 -7.18
C ILE A 396 23.46 1.22 -8.69
N LEU A 397 22.32 0.85 -9.27
CA LEU A 397 22.02 1.03 -10.68
C LEU A 397 21.06 2.20 -10.85
N VAL A 398 21.47 3.20 -11.64
CA VAL A 398 20.66 4.37 -11.94
C VAL A 398 20.12 4.26 -13.36
N VAL A 399 18.80 4.16 -13.46
CA VAL A 399 18.08 4.04 -14.72
C VAL A 399 17.57 5.40 -15.15
N ASP A 400 18.01 5.89 -16.31
CA ASP A 400 17.48 7.12 -16.90
C ASP A 400 16.12 6.87 -17.58
N GLY A 401 15.20 7.83 -17.46
CA GLY A 401 13.87 7.81 -18.07
C GLY A 401 13.88 7.85 -19.60
N THR A 402 14.97 8.27 -20.25
CA THR A 402 15.08 8.23 -21.73
C THR A 402 15.18 6.81 -22.30
N ASN A 403 15.64 5.84 -21.50
CA ASN A 403 15.71 4.42 -21.91
C ASN A 403 14.33 3.76 -22.06
N MET A 404 13.25 4.43 -21.66
CA MET A 404 11.86 3.96 -21.86
C MET A 404 11.48 3.75 -23.33
N GLN A 405 12.06 4.52 -24.27
CA GLN A 405 11.77 4.33 -25.71
C GLN A 405 12.35 3.02 -26.28
N LYS A 406 13.23 2.33 -25.56
CA LYS A 406 13.75 1.01 -25.96
C LYS A 406 12.95 -0.15 -25.36
N VAL A 407 12.24 0.06 -24.25
CA VAL A 407 11.43 -0.98 -23.58
C VAL A 407 10.22 -1.42 -24.43
N SER A 408 9.75 -0.57 -25.35
CA SER A 408 8.63 -0.90 -26.25
C SER A 408 9.02 -1.61 -27.56
N ASN A 409 10.31 -1.76 -27.88
CA ASN A 409 10.76 -2.38 -29.14
C ASN A 409 11.38 -3.76 -28.91
N ALA A 410 10.55 -4.79 -29.12
CA ALA A 410 10.74 -6.21 -28.83
C ALA A 410 11.86 -6.96 -29.61
N LYS A 411 13.08 -6.42 -29.77
CA LYS A 411 14.20 -7.14 -30.41
C LYS A 411 15.59 -6.95 -29.81
N GLY A 412 15.76 -6.22 -28.71
CA GLY A 412 17.02 -6.14 -27.97
C GLY A 412 16.81 -6.57 -26.52
N THR A 413 17.72 -7.37 -25.96
CA THR A 413 17.79 -7.58 -24.51
C THR A 413 17.91 -6.21 -23.84
N ASP A 414 16.97 -5.90 -22.94
CA ASP A 414 17.00 -4.68 -22.12
C ASP A 414 18.39 -4.58 -21.47
N SER A 415 19.06 -3.42 -21.60
CA SER A 415 20.42 -3.25 -21.05
C SER A 415 20.44 -3.44 -19.55
N LEU A 416 19.31 -3.21 -18.87
CA LEU A 416 19.11 -3.55 -17.46
C LEU A 416 19.11 -5.06 -17.23
N ILE A 417 18.32 -5.81 -17.99
CA ILE A 417 18.22 -7.27 -17.83
C ILE A 417 19.59 -7.90 -18.09
N GLN A 418 20.24 -7.51 -19.19
CA GLN A 418 21.58 -8.00 -19.51
C GLN A 418 22.54 -7.75 -18.35
N ARG A 419 22.52 -6.54 -17.80
CA ARG A 419 23.38 -6.18 -16.68
C ARG A 419 23.07 -6.96 -15.40
N LEU A 420 21.80 -7.17 -15.07
CA LEU A 420 21.40 -7.94 -13.87
C LEU A 420 21.83 -9.40 -13.98
N VAL A 421 21.74 -9.99 -15.18
CA VAL A 421 22.13 -11.39 -15.44
C VAL A 421 23.65 -11.57 -15.39
N GLU A 422 24.42 -10.56 -15.81
CA GLU A 422 25.89 -10.61 -15.81
C GLU A 422 26.50 -10.36 -14.42
N MET A 423 25.71 -9.98 -13.41
CA MET A 423 26.23 -9.74 -12.06
C MET A 423 26.59 -11.05 -11.35
N GLU A 424 27.80 -11.11 -10.78
CA GLU A 424 28.27 -12.27 -10.03
C GLU A 424 27.80 -12.25 -8.56
N ASN A 425 27.60 -13.44 -7.98
CA ASN A 425 27.28 -13.63 -6.56
C ASN A 425 26.08 -12.77 -6.07
N CYS A 426 24.98 -12.76 -6.84
CA CYS A 426 23.79 -11.97 -6.56
C CYS A 426 23.17 -12.22 -5.18
N GLN A 427 23.21 -13.46 -4.67
CA GLN A 427 22.62 -13.82 -3.36
C GLN A 427 23.26 -13.07 -2.17
N THR A 428 24.55 -12.77 -2.25
CA THR A 428 25.29 -12.07 -1.17
C THR A 428 25.33 -10.56 -1.37
N THR A 429 25.00 -10.08 -2.57
CA THR A 429 25.28 -8.72 -3.01
C THR A 429 24.02 -7.87 -2.96
N PRO A 430 23.94 -6.83 -2.12
CA PRO A 430 22.79 -5.95 -2.09
C PRO A 430 22.67 -5.12 -3.37
N LEU A 431 21.45 -4.90 -3.85
CA LEU A 431 21.13 -4.18 -5.07
C LEU A 431 20.17 -3.03 -4.77
N ILE A 432 20.51 -1.83 -5.23
CA ILE A 432 19.65 -0.65 -5.17
C ILE A 432 19.42 -0.18 -6.60
N LEU A 433 18.15 -0.15 -7.01
CA LEU A 433 17.71 0.38 -8.29
C LEU A 433 17.11 1.76 -8.08
N ILE A 434 17.62 2.77 -8.78
CA ILE A 434 17.08 4.14 -8.76
C ILE A 434 16.48 4.40 -10.13
N CYS A 435 15.18 4.72 -10.18
CA CYS A 435 14.44 4.88 -11.43
C CYS A 435 13.34 5.95 -11.33
N PRO A 436 12.79 6.40 -12.47
CA PRO A 436 11.66 7.32 -12.47
C PRO A 436 10.43 6.72 -11.76
N GLY A 437 9.69 7.54 -11.01
CA GLY A 437 8.58 7.07 -10.16
C GLY A 437 7.51 6.28 -10.90
N ASN A 438 7.19 6.67 -12.14
CA ASN A 438 6.23 5.98 -13.01
C ASN A 438 6.71 4.60 -13.52
N THR A 439 7.96 4.21 -13.25
CA THR A 439 8.54 2.92 -13.68
C THR A 439 8.76 1.94 -12.53
N ILE A 440 8.54 2.35 -11.28
CA ILE A 440 8.81 1.53 -10.10
C ILE A 440 8.03 0.21 -10.15
N GLU A 441 6.72 0.25 -10.40
CA GLU A 441 5.88 -0.96 -10.51
C GLU A 441 6.34 -1.88 -11.64
N THR A 442 6.75 -1.30 -12.77
CA THR A 442 7.30 -2.07 -13.92
C THR A 442 8.54 -2.84 -13.51
N TYR A 443 9.48 -2.20 -12.82
CA TYR A 443 10.71 -2.86 -12.36
C TYR A 443 10.48 -3.85 -11.21
N GLN A 444 9.52 -3.57 -10.31
CA GLN A 444 9.08 -4.52 -9.28
C GLN A 444 8.53 -5.80 -9.90
N ASN A 445 7.65 -5.67 -10.90
CA ASN A 445 7.10 -6.81 -11.63
C ASN A 445 8.18 -7.56 -12.40
N LEU A 446 9.10 -6.84 -13.05
CA LEU A 446 10.23 -7.44 -13.77
C LEU A 446 11.09 -8.29 -12.83
N LEU A 447 11.48 -7.76 -11.66
CA LEU A 447 12.26 -8.52 -10.67
C LEU A 447 11.49 -9.73 -10.15
N THR A 448 10.23 -9.55 -9.74
CA THR A 448 9.41 -10.62 -9.17
C THR A 448 9.17 -11.75 -10.17
N THR A 449 8.88 -11.42 -11.44
CA THR A 449 8.62 -12.41 -12.50
C THR A 449 9.86 -13.23 -12.85
N ASN A 450 11.05 -12.69 -12.61
CA ASN A 450 12.33 -13.35 -12.91
C ASN A 450 13.04 -13.85 -11.63
N ASP A 451 12.30 -14.10 -10.54
CA ASP A 451 12.86 -14.57 -9.26
C ASP A 451 14.06 -13.73 -8.77
N TYR A 452 13.90 -12.41 -8.91
CA TYR A 452 14.90 -11.39 -8.60
C TYR A 452 16.26 -11.64 -9.25
N PHE A 453 16.36 -12.37 -10.37
CA PHE A 453 17.62 -12.77 -11.01
C PHE A 453 18.64 -13.41 -10.05
N GLY A 454 18.16 -14.10 -9.01
CA GLY A 454 18.99 -14.72 -7.99
C GLY A 454 19.52 -13.78 -6.90
N PHE A 455 19.11 -12.51 -6.88
CA PHE A 455 19.31 -11.63 -5.73
C PHE A 455 18.42 -12.05 -4.56
N ASP A 456 18.88 -11.84 -3.33
CA ASP A 456 18.04 -11.98 -2.14
C ASP A 456 17.02 -10.82 -2.09
N PRO A 457 15.70 -11.08 -2.17
CA PRO A 457 14.68 -10.02 -2.19
C PRO A 457 14.76 -9.08 -0.98
N ALA A 458 15.25 -9.57 0.17
CA ALA A 458 15.42 -8.75 1.38
C ALA A 458 16.58 -7.73 1.27
N LYS A 459 17.43 -7.86 0.24
CA LYS A 459 18.58 -6.99 -0.05
C LYS A 459 18.44 -6.24 -1.37
N VAL A 460 17.21 -6.20 -1.93
CA VAL A 460 16.89 -5.44 -3.14
C VAL A 460 16.00 -4.25 -2.77
N TRP A 461 16.44 -3.04 -3.11
CA TRP A 461 15.66 -1.82 -2.96
C TRP A 461 15.40 -1.17 -4.32
N ILE A 462 14.20 -0.65 -4.51
CA ILE A 462 13.84 0.16 -5.67
C ILE A 462 13.40 1.51 -5.14
N LEU A 463 14.07 2.57 -5.58
CA LEU A 463 13.88 3.93 -5.12
C LEU A 463 13.46 4.81 -6.30
N GLU A 464 12.55 5.74 -6.01
CA GLU A 464 12.28 6.85 -6.91
C GLU A 464 13.51 7.76 -6.99
N GLU A 465 13.83 8.23 -8.19
CA GLU A 465 14.87 9.23 -8.38
C GLU A 465 14.55 10.55 -7.64
N GLU A 466 15.58 11.25 -7.18
CA GLU A 466 15.42 12.52 -6.47
C GLU A 466 14.92 13.59 -7.45
N ASN A 467 13.81 14.24 -7.08
CA ASN A 467 13.16 15.27 -7.87
C ASN A 467 13.19 16.61 -7.12
N LEU A 468 13.51 17.68 -7.84
CA LEU A 468 13.44 19.04 -7.31
C LEU A 468 12.33 19.86 -7.98
N PRO A 469 11.69 20.79 -7.26
CA PRO A 469 10.78 21.74 -7.85
C PRO A 469 11.42 22.56 -8.98
N VAL A 470 10.73 22.65 -10.10
CA VAL A 470 11.05 23.57 -11.20
C VAL A 470 10.71 24.98 -10.77
N VAL A 471 11.59 25.95 -11.07
CA VAL A 471 11.40 27.34 -10.64
C VAL A 471 11.35 28.32 -11.80
N SER A 472 10.69 29.46 -11.62
CA SER A 472 10.60 30.51 -12.64
C SER A 472 11.98 31.07 -12.98
N SER A 473 12.26 31.33 -14.25
CA SER A 473 13.49 32.01 -14.67
C SER A 473 13.40 33.53 -14.48
N SER A 474 12.19 34.08 -14.53
CA SER A 474 11.92 35.49 -14.28
C SER A 474 11.92 35.80 -12.78
N LEU A 475 12.61 36.88 -12.43
CA LEU A 475 12.62 37.49 -11.12
C LEU A 475 11.39 38.41 -11.06
N GLY A 476 10.29 37.94 -10.47
CA GLY A 476 9.05 38.73 -10.33
C GLY A 476 9.23 39.97 -9.44
N VAL A 477 8.12 40.57 -8.98
CA VAL A 477 8.11 41.79 -8.13
C VAL A 477 9.03 41.68 -6.90
N HIS A 478 9.22 40.48 -6.37
CA HIS A 478 10.04 40.19 -5.19
C HIS A 478 11.49 39.80 -5.49
N LYS A 479 11.93 39.79 -6.75
CA LYS A 479 13.29 39.39 -7.17
C LYS A 479 13.73 38.01 -6.64
N LYS A 480 12.82 37.03 -6.64
CA LYS A 480 13.12 35.62 -6.30
C LYS A 480 12.48 34.69 -7.31
N HIS A 481 13.11 33.53 -7.50
CA HIS A 481 12.60 32.44 -8.32
C HIS A 481 11.46 31.73 -7.59
N LYS A 482 10.30 31.58 -8.23
CA LYS A 482 9.13 30.92 -7.65
C LYS A 482 9.04 29.47 -8.13
N ILE A 483 8.71 28.53 -7.24
CA ILE A 483 8.32 27.17 -7.60
C ILE A 483 7.13 27.23 -8.55
N LEU A 484 7.20 26.52 -9.67
CA LEU A 484 6.11 26.39 -10.61
C LEU A 484 5.17 25.26 -10.18
N MET A 485 3.88 25.47 -10.38
CA MET A 485 2.84 24.47 -10.09
C MET A 485 2.41 23.82 -11.40
N LYS A 486 2.40 22.49 -11.49
CA LYS A 486 1.89 21.75 -12.66
C LYS A 486 0.36 21.82 -12.71
N SER A 487 -0.28 21.79 -11.55
CA SER A 487 -1.71 22.04 -11.37
C SER A 487 -1.92 22.70 -10.00
N PRO A 488 -3.14 23.16 -9.65
CA PRO A 488 -3.40 23.78 -8.35
C PRO A 488 -2.99 22.94 -7.13
N TRP A 489 -2.83 21.64 -7.30
CA TRP A 489 -2.56 20.64 -6.25
C TRP A 489 -1.31 19.79 -6.54
N GLU A 490 -0.52 20.16 -7.55
CA GLU A 490 0.67 19.41 -7.95
C GLU A 490 1.82 20.36 -8.24
N ILE A 491 2.94 20.20 -7.53
CA ILE A 491 4.18 20.94 -7.76
C ILE A 491 4.80 20.43 -9.06
N LEU A 492 5.26 21.33 -9.94
CA LEU A 492 6.04 20.93 -11.10
C LEU A 492 7.45 20.57 -10.64
N GLN A 493 7.88 19.34 -10.89
CA GLN A 493 9.18 18.82 -10.49
C GLN A 493 9.94 18.25 -11.69
N SER A 494 11.27 18.22 -11.59
CA SER A 494 12.13 17.55 -12.55
C SER A 494 13.24 16.76 -11.84
N PRO A 495 13.76 15.68 -12.46
CA PRO A 495 14.80 14.87 -11.84
C PRO A 495 16.09 15.65 -11.66
N VAL A 496 16.74 15.47 -10.51
CA VAL A 496 18.05 16.06 -10.22
C VAL A 496 19.15 15.46 -11.10
N GLY A 497 18.98 14.22 -11.56
CA GLY A 497 20.04 13.46 -12.24
C GLY A 497 20.92 12.68 -11.25
N SER A 498 22.06 12.18 -11.72
CA SER A 498 22.90 11.22 -10.97
C SER A 498 23.47 11.78 -9.66
N GLY A 499 23.57 13.11 -9.49
CA GLY A 499 23.96 13.73 -8.23
C GLY A 499 22.98 13.48 -7.08
N GLY A 500 21.71 13.18 -7.38
CA GLY A 500 20.68 12.88 -6.39
C GLY A 500 20.91 11.58 -5.60
N VAL A 501 21.75 10.65 -6.12
CA VAL A 501 22.00 9.35 -5.50
C VAL A 501 22.48 9.48 -4.05
N ILE A 502 23.39 10.42 -3.77
CA ILE A 502 23.94 10.64 -2.43
C ILE A 502 22.86 11.11 -1.44
N SER A 503 21.91 11.92 -1.89
CA SER A 503 20.77 12.36 -1.08
C SER A 503 19.81 11.22 -0.77
N LEU A 504 19.49 10.38 -1.77
CA LEU A 504 18.58 9.25 -1.63
C LEU A 504 19.08 8.22 -0.62
N ILE A 505 20.34 7.77 -0.76
CA ILE A 505 20.90 6.76 0.15
C ILE A 505 21.01 7.24 1.60
N SER A 506 21.12 8.55 1.82
CA SER A 506 21.08 9.18 3.15
C SER A 506 19.67 9.15 3.76
N SER A 507 18.64 9.33 2.93
CA SER A 507 17.25 9.52 3.38
C SER A 507 16.52 8.23 3.73
N HIS A 508 16.96 7.08 3.21
CA HIS A 508 16.27 5.80 3.32
C HIS A 508 16.87 4.81 4.34
N TYR A 509 17.80 5.22 5.21
CA TYR A 509 18.55 4.34 6.13
C TYR A 509 19.25 3.15 5.42
N ILE A 510 19.48 3.29 4.11
CA ILE A 510 20.10 2.26 3.28
C ILE A 510 21.57 2.13 3.68
N LEU A 511 22.25 3.26 3.87
CA LEU A 511 23.67 3.26 4.21
C LEU A 511 23.96 2.52 5.53
N GLU A 512 23.13 2.72 6.56
CA GLU A 512 23.23 2.00 7.83
C GLU A 512 22.95 0.51 7.65
N SER A 513 21.98 0.16 6.80
CA SER A 513 21.65 -1.24 6.48
C SER A 513 22.81 -1.93 5.75
N LEU A 514 23.41 -1.28 4.75
CA LEU A 514 24.59 -1.78 4.05
C LEU A 514 25.77 -1.95 5.01
N ALA A 515 26.01 -0.97 5.89
CA ALA A 515 27.06 -1.06 6.90
C ALA A 515 26.83 -2.25 7.87
N ALA A 516 25.59 -2.48 8.31
CA ALA A 516 25.22 -3.61 9.15
C ALA A 516 25.40 -4.96 8.44
N MET A 517 25.21 -5.00 7.11
CA MET A 517 25.52 -6.17 6.28
C MET A 517 27.03 -6.36 6.06
N GLY A 518 27.87 -5.43 6.55
CA GLY A 518 29.32 -5.50 6.45
C GLY A 518 29.86 -5.11 5.07
N VAL A 519 29.05 -4.41 4.26
CA VAL A 519 29.47 -3.81 2.99
C VAL A 519 30.56 -2.77 3.24
N LYS A 520 31.60 -2.79 2.40
CA LYS A 520 32.71 -1.83 2.45
C LYS A 520 32.75 -0.91 1.24
N TYR A 521 32.26 -1.37 0.10
CA TYR A 521 32.31 -0.67 -1.17
C TYR A 521 30.93 -0.61 -1.82
N ILE A 522 30.65 0.52 -2.45
CA ILE A 522 29.42 0.77 -3.19
C ILE A 522 29.81 1.07 -4.64
N GLU A 523 29.42 0.20 -5.57
CA GLU A 523 29.53 0.45 -7.01
C GLU A 523 28.29 1.23 -7.46
N ILE A 524 28.47 2.38 -8.11
CA ILE A 524 27.39 3.26 -8.57
C ILE A 524 27.54 3.46 -10.07
N SER A 525 26.50 3.17 -10.83
CA SER A 525 26.60 3.26 -12.30
C SER A 525 25.27 3.44 -13.01
N SER A 526 25.33 4.00 -14.22
CA SER A 526 24.20 4.01 -15.15
C SER A 526 24.07 2.69 -15.88
N VAL A 527 22.93 2.40 -16.50
CA VAL A 527 22.63 1.09 -17.14
C VAL A 527 23.13 0.97 -18.59
N ASP A 528 24.18 1.70 -18.97
CA ASP A 528 24.79 1.60 -20.30
C ASP A 528 25.56 0.27 -20.45
N GLN A 529 25.47 -0.34 -21.65
CA GLN A 529 26.19 -1.56 -22.02
C GLN A 529 27.72 -1.38 -21.98
N ARG A 530 28.23 -0.15 -22.07
CA ARG A 530 29.67 0.12 -21.96
C ARG A 530 30.24 -0.23 -20.59
N HIS A 531 29.41 -0.31 -19.56
CA HIS A 531 29.82 -0.67 -18.21
C HIS A 531 29.78 -2.17 -17.92
N VAL A 532 29.36 -3.00 -18.88
CA VAL A 532 29.56 -4.46 -18.83
C VAL A 532 31.08 -4.71 -18.76
N GLY A 533 31.54 -5.42 -17.74
CA GLY A 533 32.98 -5.56 -17.46
C GLY A 533 33.60 -4.41 -16.62
N GLY A 534 32.83 -3.64 -15.83
CA GLY A 534 33.29 -2.65 -14.82
C GLY A 534 34.31 -3.11 -13.76
N GLU A 535 34.74 -4.36 -13.86
CA GLU A 535 34.94 -5.24 -12.74
C GLU A 535 36.16 -4.92 -11.88
N ASN A 536 37.24 -4.49 -12.52
CA ASN A 536 38.50 -4.30 -11.82
C ASN A 536 38.56 -3.01 -10.99
N LEU A 537 37.61 -2.08 -11.13
CA LEU A 537 37.72 -0.78 -10.46
C LEU A 537 37.71 -0.91 -8.93
N ILE A 538 36.85 -1.77 -8.37
CA ILE A 538 36.83 -1.98 -6.92
C ILE A 538 38.13 -2.60 -6.41
N GLY A 539 38.72 -3.55 -7.14
CA GLY A 539 40.03 -4.12 -6.80
C GLY A 539 41.13 -3.07 -6.87
N LEU A 540 41.04 -2.13 -7.82
CA LEU A 540 41.97 -1.00 -7.93
C LEU A 540 41.82 -0.02 -6.77
N VAL A 541 40.59 0.32 -6.36
CA VAL A 541 40.30 1.18 -5.21
C VAL A 541 40.87 0.57 -3.93
N ASP A 542 40.59 -0.73 -3.68
CA ASP A 542 41.06 -1.42 -2.48
C ASP A 542 42.58 -1.58 -2.44
N SER A 543 43.22 -1.89 -3.58
CA SER A 543 44.69 -2.01 -3.67
C SER A 543 45.43 -0.67 -3.59
N SER A 544 44.77 0.43 -3.99
CA SER A 544 45.33 1.78 -3.94
C SER A 544 45.03 2.52 -2.63
N GLU A 545 44.27 1.90 -1.71
CA GLU A 545 43.76 2.53 -0.48
C GLU A 545 43.03 3.86 -0.76
N ALA A 546 42.33 3.92 -1.90
CA ALA A 546 41.56 5.07 -2.34
C ALA A 546 40.18 5.08 -1.68
N ASP A 547 39.61 6.28 -1.54
CA ASP A 547 38.24 6.47 -1.06
C ASP A 547 37.21 6.43 -2.20
N ALA A 548 37.66 6.77 -3.41
CA ALA A 548 36.86 6.77 -4.62
C ALA A 548 37.63 6.25 -5.86
N GLY A 549 36.91 5.59 -6.76
CA GLY A 549 37.37 5.15 -8.06
C GLY A 549 36.46 5.65 -9.17
N ILE A 550 37.05 6.01 -10.31
CA ILE A 550 36.32 6.46 -11.50
C ILE A 550 36.73 5.59 -12.69
N LYS A 551 35.77 5.08 -13.46
CA LYS A 551 36.00 4.42 -14.75
C LYS A 551 35.63 5.38 -15.90
N THR A 552 36.54 5.60 -16.83
CA THR A 552 36.35 6.45 -18.03
C THR A 552 36.64 5.67 -19.31
N PHE A 553 36.18 6.16 -20.46
CA PHE A 553 36.40 5.54 -21.78
C PHE A 553 37.11 6.51 -22.72
N ASN A 554 38.23 6.10 -23.32
CA ASN A 554 39.03 6.88 -24.28
C ASN A 554 39.35 8.32 -23.86
N GLY A 555 39.44 8.59 -22.55
CA GLY A 555 39.67 9.93 -22.02
C GLY A 555 38.54 10.93 -22.29
N ILE A 556 37.39 10.49 -22.82
CA ILE A 556 36.21 11.32 -23.09
C ILE A 556 35.20 11.10 -21.95
N ASP A 557 34.64 12.20 -21.45
CA ASP A 557 33.52 12.19 -20.51
C ASP A 557 32.31 11.59 -21.25
N GLY A 558 31.90 10.40 -20.86
CA GLY A 558 30.82 9.64 -21.49
C GLY A 558 29.47 10.29 -21.26
N GLY A 559 29.20 11.45 -21.86
CA GLY A 559 27.98 12.22 -21.57
C GLY A 559 27.78 12.51 -20.08
N VAL A 560 26.67 13.17 -19.72
CA VAL A 560 26.34 13.45 -18.30
C VAL A 560 25.78 12.20 -17.60
N ASP A 561 25.31 11.22 -18.38
CA ASP A 561 24.49 10.10 -17.93
C ASP A 561 25.20 8.73 -18.04
N ASP A 562 26.44 8.66 -18.52
CA ASP A 562 27.25 7.43 -18.54
C ASP A 562 28.41 7.54 -17.55
N PHE A 563 28.26 6.80 -16.45
CA PHE A 563 29.14 6.89 -15.29
C PHE A 563 29.26 5.54 -14.60
N TYR A 564 30.47 5.29 -14.09
CA TYR A 564 30.77 4.13 -13.26
C TYR A 564 31.80 4.53 -12.20
N LEU A 565 31.35 4.53 -10.95
CA LEU A 565 32.14 4.91 -9.79
C LEU A 565 32.13 3.81 -8.73
N VAL A 566 33.19 3.77 -7.94
CA VAL A 566 33.24 2.96 -6.72
C VAL A 566 33.59 3.87 -5.57
N PHE A 567 32.81 3.81 -4.50
CA PHE A 567 33.11 4.53 -3.26
C PHE A 567 33.28 3.57 -2.09
N THR A 568 34.15 3.93 -1.15
CA THR A 568 34.12 3.30 0.17
C THR A 568 32.87 3.75 0.92
N ILE A 569 32.30 2.86 1.74
CA ILE A 569 31.12 3.19 2.55
C ILE A 569 31.40 4.35 3.52
N ASN A 570 32.64 4.46 4.01
CA ASN A 570 33.10 5.56 4.85
C ASN A 570 33.08 6.88 4.10
N PHE A 571 33.54 6.90 2.85
CA PHE A 571 33.52 8.10 2.03
C PHE A 571 32.10 8.53 1.72
N VAL A 572 31.20 7.60 1.35
CA VAL A 572 29.77 7.90 1.19
C VAL A 572 29.18 8.48 2.47
N THR A 573 29.51 7.92 3.64
CA THR A 573 29.06 8.42 4.95
C THR A 573 29.56 9.85 5.25
N GLN A 574 30.71 10.25 4.68
CA GLN A 574 31.17 11.64 4.75
C GLN A 574 30.40 12.54 3.79
N LEU A 575 30.15 12.07 2.57
CA LEU A 575 29.38 12.80 1.55
C LEU A 575 27.94 13.07 1.99
N THR A 576 27.28 12.13 2.68
CA THR A 576 25.92 12.33 3.20
C THR A 576 25.83 13.43 4.25
N LYS A 577 26.94 13.79 4.90
CA LYS A 577 27.03 14.95 5.82
C LYS A 577 27.33 16.27 5.12
N GLN A 578 27.65 16.23 3.84
CA GLN A 578 28.07 17.35 3.00
C GLN A 578 27.17 17.51 1.77
N VAL A 579 25.92 17.04 1.85
CA VAL A 579 24.92 17.14 0.77
C VAL A 579 24.65 18.59 0.37
N ASP A 580 24.87 19.53 1.29
CA ASP A 580 24.82 20.98 1.06
C ASP A 580 25.92 21.52 0.14
N LYS A 581 26.95 20.73 -0.15
CA LYS A 581 28.04 21.08 -1.06
C LYS A 581 27.87 20.54 -2.48
N LEU A 582 26.79 19.80 -2.75
CA LEU A 582 26.50 19.35 -4.11
C LEU A 582 26.32 20.56 -5.02
N THR A 583 27.03 20.56 -6.15
CA THR A 583 26.89 21.61 -7.14
C THR A 583 25.78 21.26 -8.13
N PHE A 584 25.01 22.29 -8.49
CA PHE A 584 23.91 22.19 -9.42
C PHE A 584 24.22 22.97 -10.70
N SER A 585 23.48 22.65 -11.75
CA SER A 585 23.38 23.44 -12.96
C SER A 585 21.92 23.79 -13.19
N ALA A 586 21.64 25.08 -13.37
CA ALA A 586 20.31 25.57 -13.70
C ALA A 586 20.13 25.51 -15.22
N VAL A 587 19.35 24.54 -15.70
CA VAL A 587 19.08 24.32 -17.12
C VAL A 587 17.81 25.08 -17.50
N LEU A 588 17.95 26.03 -18.41
CA LEU A 588 16.84 26.85 -18.88
C LEU A 588 15.89 26.00 -19.75
N ARG A 589 14.59 25.98 -19.39
CA ARG A 589 13.54 25.16 -20.01
C ARG A 589 12.24 25.94 -20.20
N SER A 590 11.41 25.46 -21.12
CA SER A 590 10.07 26.00 -21.37
C SER A 590 9.05 25.03 -20.80
N ASN A 591 8.39 25.42 -19.71
CA ASN A 591 7.46 24.58 -18.97
C ASN A 591 6.10 25.26 -18.82
N GLN A 592 5.04 24.55 -19.22
CA GLN A 592 3.67 24.92 -18.88
C GLN A 592 3.46 24.78 -17.38
N HIS A 593 2.71 25.70 -16.79
CA HIS A 593 2.41 25.71 -15.36
C HIS A 593 1.12 26.46 -15.10
N VAL A 594 0.63 26.39 -13.86
CA VAL A 594 -0.49 27.19 -13.38
C VAL A 594 0.00 28.24 -12.37
N GLU A 595 -0.62 29.42 -12.40
CA GLU A 595 -0.39 30.46 -11.39
C GLU A 595 -1.74 30.95 -10.86
N MET A 596 -1.77 31.31 -9.57
CA MET A 596 -2.91 31.97 -8.95
C MET A 596 -2.83 33.47 -9.23
N ILE A 597 -3.73 33.97 -10.09
CA ILE A 597 -3.83 35.39 -10.47
C ILE A 597 -5.24 35.86 -10.11
N ASP A 598 -5.34 36.94 -9.33
CA ASP A 598 -6.63 37.51 -8.90
C ASP A 598 -7.61 36.51 -8.26
N LYS A 599 -7.06 35.51 -7.55
CA LYS A 599 -7.78 34.39 -6.89
C LYS A 599 -8.38 33.35 -7.86
N GLU A 600 -7.96 33.36 -9.11
CA GLU A 600 -8.27 32.34 -10.09
C GLU A 600 -7.00 31.62 -10.54
N TRP A 601 -7.10 30.32 -10.81
CA TRP A 601 -6.00 29.54 -11.37
C TRP A 601 -5.98 29.74 -12.88
N VAL A 602 -4.83 30.17 -13.40
CA VAL A 602 -4.65 30.46 -14.83
C VAL A 602 -3.55 29.55 -15.37
N ASP A 603 -3.83 28.89 -16.49
CA ASP A 603 -2.84 28.12 -17.24
C ASP A 603 -1.90 29.07 -17.99
N ILE A 604 -0.60 28.93 -17.76
CA ILE A 604 0.43 29.72 -18.40
C ILE A 604 1.17 28.86 -19.41
N THR A 605 0.99 29.17 -20.69
CA THR A 605 1.75 28.57 -21.79
C THR A 605 2.85 29.54 -22.24
N PRO A 606 4.13 29.24 -21.97
CA PRO A 606 5.22 30.15 -22.29
C PRO A 606 5.55 30.17 -23.79
N SER A 607 5.86 31.35 -24.33
CA SER A 607 6.35 31.53 -25.71
C SER A 607 7.87 31.42 -25.85
N SER A 608 8.60 31.43 -24.73
CA SER A 608 10.05 31.29 -24.63
C SER A 608 10.41 30.61 -23.31
N HIS A 609 11.69 30.29 -23.10
CA HIS A 609 12.09 29.64 -21.85
C HIS A 609 11.75 30.48 -20.62
N ASN A 610 10.98 29.91 -19.69
CA ASN A 610 10.40 30.59 -18.54
C ASN A 610 10.80 29.97 -17.19
N SER A 611 11.62 28.93 -17.20
CA SER A 611 11.90 28.12 -16.01
C SER A 611 13.33 27.60 -15.97
N TYR A 612 13.80 27.27 -14.77
CA TYR A 612 15.01 26.53 -14.52
C TYR A 612 14.67 25.15 -13.95
N GLU A 613 15.23 24.12 -14.58
CA GLU A 613 15.35 22.77 -14.02
C GLU A 613 16.74 22.60 -13.43
N PHE A 614 16.84 22.03 -12.23
CA PHE A 614 18.13 21.83 -11.56
C PHE A 614 18.68 20.44 -11.84
N ARG A 615 19.91 20.38 -12.36
CA ARG A 615 20.62 19.12 -12.64
C ARG A 615 21.94 19.07 -11.90
N SER A 616 22.26 17.92 -11.30
CA SER A 616 23.54 17.64 -10.65
C SER A 616 24.08 16.30 -11.15
N SER A 617 25.40 16.25 -11.36
CA SER A 617 26.11 15.02 -11.74
C SER A 617 26.73 14.37 -10.51
N ILE A 618 26.75 13.04 -10.45
CA ILE A 618 27.39 12.29 -9.37
C ILE A 618 28.86 12.67 -9.18
N TYR A 619 29.57 13.07 -10.25
CA TYR A 619 30.97 13.46 -10.16
C TYR A 619 31.20 14.73 -9.32
N THR A 620 30.20 15.59 -9.18
CA THR A 620 30.30 16.82 -8.36
C THR A 620 30.62 16.53 -6.90
N CYS A 621 30.30 15.34 -6.38
CA CYS A 621 30.66 14.95 -5.02
C CYS A 621 32.18 14.81 -4.81
N LEU A 622 32.96 14.74 -5.89
CA LEU A 622 34.42 14.68 -5.85
C LEU A 622 35.06 16.07 -5.79
N GLU A 623 34.28 17.13 -5.86
CA GLU A 623 34.79 18.49 -5.74
C GLU A 623 35.44 18.70 -4.36
N GLY A 624 36.71 19.11 -4.36
CA GLY A 624 37.50 19.26 -3.15
C GLY A 624 38.07 17.96 -2.56
N CYS A 625 37.84 16.80 -3.20
CA CYS A 625 38.45 15.54 -2.76
C CYS A 625 39.96 15.53 -3.03
N PRO A 626 40.79 15.08 -2.07
CA PRO A 626 42.22 14.93 -2.29
C PRO A 626 42.54 13.96 -3.43
N PHE A 627 43.40 14.36 -4.37
CA PHE A 627 43.74 13.52 -5.54
C PHE A 627 44.42 12.19 -5.16
N ASP A 628 45.08 12.12 -4.01
CA ASP A 628 45.67 10.89 -3.48
C ASP A 628 44.62 9.87 -3.03
N LYS A 629 43.41 10.33 -2.72
CA LYS A 629 42.25 9.51 -2.32
C LYS A 629 41.35 9.08 -3.48
N VAL A 630 41.68 9.46 -4.71
CA VAL A 630 40.95 9.05 -5.92
C VAL A 630 41.86 8.22 -6.82
N CYS A 631 41.34 7.15 -7.41
CA CYS A 631 41.98 6.42 -8.50
C CYS A 631 41.14 6.48 -9.79
N VAL A 632 41.81 6.46 -10.94
CA VAL A 632 41.16 6.54 -12.25
C VAL A 632 41.58 5.33 -13.08
N MET A 633 40.58 4.66 -13.64
CA MET A 633 40.71 3.57 -14.59
C MET A 633 40.20 4.05 -15.95
N GLU A 634 41.06 4.02 -16.96
CA GLU A 634 40.71 4.42 -18.33
C GLU A 634 40.65 3.18 -19.20
N VAL A 635 39.49 2.94 -19.82
CA VAL A 635 39.35 1.92 -20.85
C VAL A 635 39.75 2.53 -22.19
N VAL A 636 40.72 1.93 -22.86
CA VAL A 636 41.24 2.35 -24.16
C VAL A 636 40.86 1.29 -25.20
N ASP A 637 40.50 1.73 -26.41
CA ASP A 637 40.19 0.82 -27.53
C ASP A 637 41.37 -0.08 -27.94
#